data_AF-A0A8I0JLJ1-F1
#
_entry.id   AF-A0A8I0JLJ1-F1
#
_cell.length_a   1.000
_cell.length_b   1.000
_cell.length_c   1.000
_cell.angle_alpha   90.00
_cell.angle_beta   90.00
_cell.angle_gamma   90.00
#
_symmetry.space_group_name_H-M   'P 1'
#
loop_
_entity.id
_entity.type
_entity.pdbx_description
1 polymer ?
#
loop_
_entity_poly.entity_id
_entity_poly.type
_entity_poly.pdbx_seq_one_letter_code
_entity_poly.pdbx_strand_id
1 'polypeptide(L)'
;MNSQWTRDNVDLNSLLLRESEQVEWKENVADTDDVVETICAFANDWSNLGGGYVVCGAAEKKDVHGFPAVELVGLTSARLREIEGKVLTACRDRIFPGVVPLVHEMAGPTPDRRILVFIVASTRHAHTLRRGDDTGKHYVRLSRETREARDGILRELLVRKGDVEPWDRRICISATTNDLDLVAFRDALQRMNVFDPNRGIDDYLSDTHSLSPFVPPLCGRDPLTGQLRPRNYAMLLFARQLQLHVPGAYALLSIYPGIDRSEPHAERHELAGSIIEQARRSIDLLGVQSHVAFDKTNAQTPNALKYPRQALTEAMINALAHRDYELHEPTRTTVFSDRIEISSSGSLPTGIRVETFEQGKATSKWRNQSLAWFLNRLQLAQAEGQGIPTIIRSMREEGCPAPSFEVTEANVTCRLPAHPRHALAREYSGIEEAISLGEFSRAKDRVDALLKRDPLNHRAVVLLTDVALALGDVSLVRNYVAEHSGHLNSLSPTILARIADALTLHSQPTQNDREEARRLYLAASQGYVEEREVRKLAQGLSRSGDDHAAVEFLDKQFREHPEWRNNPSLLQVRGNAYIGMAKQCSRTARFNNQLPSSAKRRAWDDCRRFLTEARRDLEQALSTDDQVLKEIVKKNLEFAIKQQRAAGADRERHSQGKSKT
;
A
#
# COMPACT_ATOMS: atom_id res chain seq x y z
N MET A 1 13.38 -44.28 17.30
CA MET A 1 14.78 -43.89 17.57
C MET A 1 15.43 -43.62 16.23
N ASN A 2 15.73 -42.35 15.91
CA ASN A 2 16.46 -42.00 14.68
C ASN A 2 17.89 -42.56 14.76
N SER A 3 18.34 -43.22 13.69
CA SER A 3 19.68 -43.86 13.60
C SER A 3 20.86 -42.88 13.54
N GLN A 4 20.64 -41.61 13.85
CA GLN A 4 21.67 -40.54 13.80
C GLN A 4 22.45 -40.38 15.11
N TRP A 5 22.03 -41.04 16.21
CA TRP A 5 22.58 -40.81 17.56
C TRP A 5 23.30 -42.03 18.13
N THR A 6 23.99 -42.81 17.29
CA THR A 6 24.78 -43.98 17.71
C THR A 6 26.25 -43.61 17.93
N ARG A 7 26.90 -44.30 18.88
CA ARG A 7 28.31 -44.09 19.25
C ARG A 7 29.31 -44.33 18.11
N ASP A 8 28.91 -45.03 17.05
CA ASP A 8 29.82 -45.59 16.06
C ASP A 8 30.10 -44.69 14.84
N ASN A 9 29.65 -43.42 14.82
CA ASN A 9 29.74 -42.59 13.60
C ASN A 9 29.87 -41.07 13.81
N VAL A 10 30.56 -40.60 14.87
CA VAL A 10 30.87 -39.16 15.01
C VAL A 10 32.09 -38.82 14.15
N ASP A 11 31.86 -38.48 12.87
CA ASP A 11 32.90 -37.91 12.00
C ASP A 11 32.91 -36.38 12.14
N LEU A 12 33.98 -35.81 12.68
CA LEU A 12 34.16 -34.35 12.82
C LEU A 12 34.12 -33.63 11.47
N ASN A 13 34.44 -34.31 10.35
CA ASN A 13 34.32 -33.73 9.01
C ASN A 13 32.86 -33.68 8.52
N SER A 14 31.98 -34.51 9.10
CA SER A 14 30.54 -34.55 8.81
C SER A 14 29.72 -33.62 9.70
N LEU A 15 30.22 -33.31 10.89
CA LEU A 15 29.72 -32.23 11.73
C LEU A 15 30.11 -30.92 11.04
N LEU A 16 29.09 -30.14 10.65
CA LEU A 16 29.21 -28.92 9.84
C LEU A 16 30.48 -28.11 10.22
N LEU A 17 31.26 -27.70 9.22
CA LEU A 17 32.57 -27.00 9.27
C LEU A 17 32.67 -25.72 10.14
N ARG A 18 31.64 -25.39 10.95
CA ARG A 18 31.47 -24.18 11.75
C ARG A 18 30.45 -24.38 12.90
N GLU A 19 30.43 -23.48 13.88
CA GLU A 19 29.35 -23.42 14.88
C GLU A 19 27.98 -23.30 14.21
N SER A 20 27.00 -23.95 14.82
CA SER A 20 25.64 -24.01 14.31
C SER A 20 24.61 -24.16 15.43
N GLU A 21 23.34 -24.33 15.04
CA GLU A 21 22.23 -24.61 15.96
C GLU A 21 22.34 -26.00 16.62
N GLN A 22 23.24 -26.88 16.13
CA GLN A 22 23.44 -28.22 16.67
C GLN A 22 24.88 -28.48 17.11
N VAL A 23 25.81 -27.52 16.96
CA VAL A 23 27.22 -27.73 17.29
C VAL A 23 27.77 -26.49 18.00
N GLU A 24 28.34 -26.71 19.19
CA GLU A 24 29.08 -25.74 19.98
C GLU A 24 30.54 -26.18 20.10
N TRP A 25 31.48 -25.29 19.79
CA TRP A 25 32.92 -25.56 19.90
C TRP A 25 33.50 -24.85 21.13
N LYS A 26 34.21 -25.58 21.98
CA LYS A 26 34.92 -25.02 23.13
C LYS A 26 36.38 -25.47 23.12
N GLU A 27 37.31 -24.53 23.17
CA GLU A 27 38.75 -24.85 23.11
C GLU A 27 39.23 -25.60 24.37
N ASN A 28 39.26 -24.92 25.51
CA ASN A 28 39.74 -25.48 26.80
C ASN A 28 38.66 -25.53 27.89
N VAL A 29 37.43 -25.12 27.56
CA VAL A 29 36.28 -25.02 28.47
C VAL A 29 36.66 -24.29 29.75
N ALA A 30 36.86 -22.96 29.70
CA ALA A 30 37.29 -22.20 30.87
C ALA A 30 36.28 -22.30 32.02
N ASP A 31 35.00 -22.20 31.69
CA ASP A 31 33.86 -22.43 32.59
C ASP A 31 33.09 -23.68 32.14
N THR A 32 32.92 -24.64 33.05
CA THR A 32 32.11 -25.84 32.79
C THR A 32 30.62 -25.52 32.76
N ASP A 33 30.19 -24.42 33.38
CA ASP A 33 28.79 -24.05 33.43
C ASP A 33 28.27 -23.61 32.06
N ASP A 34 29.11 -23.01 31.21
CA ASP A 34 28.78 -22.71 29.80
C ASP A 34 28.42 -23.99 29.02
N VAL A 35 29.18 -25.07 29.23
CA VAL A 35 28.90 -26.37 28.60
C VAL A 35 27.58 -26.94 29.10
N VAL A 36 27.30 -26.82 30.39
CA VAL A 36 26.06 -27.31 31.01
C VAL A 36 24.85 -26.50 30.52
N GLU A 37 24.98 -25.18 30.35
CA GLU A 37 23.95 -24.33 29.74
C GLU A 37 23.65 -24.77 28.31
N THR A 38 24.68 -25.00 27.49
CA THR A 38 24.49 -25.46 26.11
C THR A 38 23.89 -26.88 26.07
N ILE A 39 24.26 -27.78 26.98
CA ILE A 39 23.62 -29.10 27.10
C ILE A 39 22.12 -28.95 27.45
N CYS A 40 21.78 -28.08 28.40
CA CYS A 40 20.39 -27.77 28.74
C CYS A 40 19.64 -27.22 27.51
N ALA A 41 20.26 -26.31 26.76
CA ALA A 41 19.70 -25.74 25.55
C ALA A 41 19.47 -26.76 24.43
N PHE A 42 20.42 -27.67 24.19
CA PHE A 42 20.27 -28.74 23.19
C PHE A 42 19.21 -29.76 23.61
N ALA A 43 19.11 -30.11 24.89
CA ALA A 43 18.02 -30.99 25.37
C ALA A 43 16.64 -30.33 25.20
N ASN A 44 16.57 -29.00 25.39
CA ASN A 44 15.39 -28.18 25.13
C ASN A 44 15.07 -28.02 23.63
N ASP A 45 16.03 -28.21 22.74
CA ASP A 45 15.85 -28.36 21.29
C ASP A 45 14.86 -27.38 20.66
N TRP A 46 15.10 -26.08 20.89
CA TRP A 46 14.21 -25.01 20.47
C TRP A 46 13.95 -24.98 18.96
N SER A 47 15.00 -25.23 18.16
CA SER A 47 14.93 -25.33 16.69
C SER A 47 14.35 -26.65 16.18
N ASN A 48 14.04 -27.60 17.07
CA ASN A 48 13.49 -28.93 16.73
C ASN A 48 14.39 -29.69 15.73
N LEU A 49 15.69 -29.72 16.00
CA LEU A 49 16.70 -30.40 15.19
C LEU A 49 17.12 -31.76 15.77
N GLY A 50 16.55 -32.13 16.93
CA GLY A 50 16.78 -33.41 17.59
C GLY A 50 17.86 -33.38 18.67
N GLY A 51 18.40 -32.20 19.00
CA GLY A 51 19.51 -32.03 19.94
C GLY A 51 20.79 -31.53 19.26
N GLY A 52 21.95 -31.80 19.86
CA GLY A 52 23.24 -31.29 19.37
C GLY A 52 24.47 -31.89 20.01
N TYR A 53 25.62 -31.31 19.67
CA TYR A 53 26.96 -31.74 20.03
C TYR A 53 27.71 -30.59 20.68
N VAL A 54 28.25 -30.79 21.88
CA VAL A 54 29.23 -29.87 22.48
C VAL A 54 30.61 -30.51 22.36
N VAL A 55 31.47 -29.91 21.55
CA VAL A 55 32.81 -30.42 21.26
C VAL A 55 33.85 -29.61 22.01
N CYS A 56 34.55 -30.27 22.93
CA CYS A 56 35.58 -29.68 23.78
C CYS A 56 36.98 -30.11 23.28
N GLY A 57 37.92 -29.16 23.16
CA GLY A 57 39.22 -29.37 22.54
C GLY A 57 39.33 -28.82 21.11
N ALA A 58 38.41 -27.96 20.68
CA ALA A 58 38.40 -27.38 19.33
C ALA A 58 37.78 -25.99 19.33
N ALA A 59 38.20 -25.13 18.40
CA ALA A 59 37.76 -23.74 18.28
C ALA A 59 37.44 -23.36 16.83
N GLU A 60 36.42 -22.54 16.61
CA GLU A 60 36.19 -21.87 15.32
C GLU A 60 37.10 -20.64 15.22
N LYS A 61 38.02 -20.63 14.25
CA LYS A 61 38.85 -19.47 13.90
C LYS A 61 38.58 -19.04 12.46
N LYS A 62 39.06 -17.86 12.07
CA LYS A 62 39.00 -17.43 10.67
C LYS A 62 40.25 -17.92 9.94
N ASP A 63 40.06 -18.46 8.74
CA ASP A 63 41.15 -18.80 7.84
C ASP A 63 41.81 -17.54 7.25
N VAL A 64 42.84 -17.75 6.43
CA VAL A 64 43.60 -16.69 5.73
C VAL A 64 42.73 -15.82 4.81
N HIS A 65 41.53 -16.26 4.44
CA HIS A 65 40.58 -15.53 3.60
C HIS A 65 39.42 -14.93 4.41
N GLY A 66 39.40 -15.11 5.73
CA GLY A 66 38.37 -14.60 6.62
C GLY A 66 37.13 -15.50 6.77
N PHE A 67 37.14 -16.71 6.18
CA PHE A 67 36.06 -17.69 6.34
C PHE A 67 36.25 -18.50 7.63
N PRO A 68 35.17 -18.99 8.25
CA PRO A 68 35.31 -19.80 9.45
C PRO A 68 35.88 -21.19 9.15
N ALA A 69 36.83 -21.61 9.98
CA ALA A 69 37.52 -22.89 9.94
C ALA A 69 37.71 -23.43 11.37
N VAL A 70 37.54 -24.74 11.54
CA VAL A 70 37.71 -25.38 12.84
C VAL A 70 39.18 -25.76 13.05
N GLU A 71 39.75 -25.33 14.17
CA GLU A 71 41.08 -25.73 14.62
C GLU A 71 40.95 -26.71 15.80
N LEU A 72 41.52 -27.91 15.64
CA LEU A 72 41.58 -28.91 16.69
C LEU A 72 42.81 -28.63 17.56
N VAL A 73 42.59 -28.30 18.84
CA VAL A 73 43.66 -27.99 19.81
C VAL A 73 43.93 -29.19 20.72
N GLY A 74 42.87 -29.88 21.13
CA GLY A 74 42.88 -31.07 21.96
C GLY A 74 43.17 -30.79 23.45
N LEU A 75 42.49 -31.55 24.31
CA LEU A 75 42.60 -31.48 25.75
C LEU A 75 43.66 -32.46 26.27
N THR A 76 44.31 -32.11 27.38
CA THR A 76 45.16 -33.06 28.13
C THR A 76 44.29 -34.07 28.88
N SER A 77 44.85 -35.24 29.20
CA SER A 77 44.13 -36.28 29.96
C SER A 77 43.54 -35.78 31.29
N ALA A 78 44.29 -34.95 32.03
CA ALA A 78 43.83 -34.38 33.29
C ALA A 78 42.63 -33.44 33.09
N ARG A 79 42.73 -32.53 32.11
CA ARG A 79 41.66 -31.56 31.82
C ARG A 79 40.41 -32.23 31.26
N LEU A 80 40.56 -33.25 30.42
CA LEU A 80 39.45 -34.02 29.87
C LEU A 80 38.62 -34.67 30.98
N ARG A 81 39.27 -35.40 31.90
CA ARG A 81 38.59 -36.06 33.04
C ARG A 81 37.92 -35.05 33.97
N GLU A 82 38.57 -33.89 34.18
CA GLU A 82 38.00 -32.82 34.99
C GLU A 82 36.71 -32.27 34.37
N ILE A 83 36.73 -31.94 33.07
CA ILE A 83 35.56 -31.42 32.35
C ILE A 83 34.46 -32.48 32.32
N GLU A 84 34.77 -33.72 31.92
CA GLU A 84 33.80 -34.81 31.86
C GLU A 84 33.10 -35.02 33.21
N GLY A 85 33.86 -35.16 34.29
CA GLY A 85 33.31 -35.38 35.63
C GLY A 85 32.46 -34.23 36.13
N LYS A 86 32.94 -32.98 35.97
CA LYS A 86 32.21 -31.77 36.40
C LYS A 86 30.93 -31.57 35.62
N VAL A 87 30.98 -31.70 34.29
CA VAL A 87 29.81 -31.52 33.41
C VAL A 87 28.76 -32.59 33.67
N LEU A 88 29.13 -33.87 33.73
CA LEU A 88 28.18 -34.96 34.00
C LEU A 88 27.52 -34.84 35.38
N THR A 89 28.31 -34.49 36.41
CA THR A 89 27.78 -34.25 37.77
C THR A 89 26.81 -33.09 37.77
N ALA A 90 27.16 -31.99 37.10
CA ALA A 90 26.30 -30.83 36.97
C ALA A 90 25.01 -31.13 36.20
N CYS A 91 25.06 -31.86 35.09
CA CYS A 91 23.86 -32.23 34.33
C CYS A 91 22.91 -33.10 35.16
N ARG A 92 23.45 -33.99 36.00
CA ARG A 92 22.63 -34.84 36.89
C ARG A 92 22.02 -34.05 38.05
N ASP A 93 22.82 -33.18 38.69
CA ASP A 93 22.46 -32.58 39.98
C ASP A 93 21.78 -31.21 39.83
N ARG A 94 22.04 -30.50 38.72
CA ARG A 94 21.57 -29.12 38.49
C ARG A 94 20.53 -28.98 37.37
N ILE A 95 20.42 -29.93 36.43
CA ILE A 95 19.39 -29.90 35.38
C ILE A 95 18.18 -30.72 35.84
N PHE A 96 16.97 -30.15 35.72
CA PHE A 96 15.71 -30.80 36.05
C PHE A 96 14.64 -30.57 34.97
N PRO A 97 13.95 -31.61 34.47
CA PRO A 97 14.26 -33.04 34.64
C PRO A 97 15.71 -33.36 34.20
N GLY A 98 16.34 -34.39 34.76
CA GLY A 98 17.76 -34.68 34.52
C GLY A 98 18.08 -34.95 33.05
N VAL A 99 19.24 -34.49 32.59
CA VAL A 99 19.79 -34.78 31.25
C VAL A 99 21.08 -35.57 31.41
N VAL A 100 21.22 -36.66 30.65
CA VAL A 100 22.45 -37.46 30.62
C VAL A 100 22.99 -37.45 29.19
N PRO A 101 24.01 -36.62 28.89
CA PRO A 101 24.62 -36.61 27.57
C PRO A 101 25.43 -37.90 27.36
N LEU A 102 25.46 -38.38 26.12
CA LEU A 102 26.38 -39.45 25.73
C LEU A 102 27.76 -38.84 25.51
N VAL A 103 28.76 -39.38 26.19
CA VAL A 103 30.15 -38.92 26.06
C VAL A 103 30.89 -39.79 25.04
N HIS A 104 31.63 -39.14 24.15
CA HIS A 104 32.51 -39.77 23.19
C HIS A 104 33.89 -39.09 23.21
N GLU A 105 34.95 -39.91 23.25
CA GLU A 105 36.34 -39.45 23.21
C GLU A 105 36.93 -39.74 21.83
N MET A 106 37.59 -38.75 21.23
CA MET A 106 38.24 -38.87 19.92
C MET A 106 39.73 -38.51 20.01
N ALA A 107 40.52 -39.03 19.06
CA ALA A 107 41.93 -38.66 18.91
C ALA A 107 42.08 -37.15 18.61
N GLY A 108 42.98 -36.48 19.33
CA GLY A 108 43.33 -35.08 19.08
C GLY A 108 44.40 -34.91 17.99
N PRO A 109 44.86 -33.67 17.75
CA PRO A 109 45.91 -33.38 16.76
C PRO A 109 47.26 -34.04 17.09
N THR A 110 47.52 -34.34 18.36
CA THR A 110 48.72 -35.04 18.81
C THR A 110 48.36 -36.28 19.65
N PRO A 111 49.24 -37.30 19.74
CA PRO A 111 48.94 -38.56 20.43
C PRO A 111 48.58 -38.42 21.92
N ASP A 112 49.07 -37.37 22.58
CA ASP A 112 48.85 -37.04 24.00
C ASP A 112 47.59 -36.18 24.23
N ARG A 113 46.91 -35.77 23.16
CA ARG A 113 45.72 -34.92 23.21
C ARG A 113 44.49 -35.66 22.73
N ARG A 114 43.34 -35.28 23.27
CA ARG A 114 42.03 -35.89 22.98
C ARG A 114 40.95 -34.83 22.85
N ILE A 115 39.91 -35.14 22.09
CA ILE A 115 38.72 -34.30 21.94
C ILE A 115 37.58 -34.99 22.69
N LEU A 116 36.82 -34.22 23.46
CA LEU A 116 35.70 -34.71 24.24
C LEU A 116 34.40 -34.18 23.61
N VAL A 117 33.51 -35.09 23.24
CA VAL A 117 32.23 -34.75 22.60
C VAL A 117 31.08 -35.17 23.51
N PHE A 118 30.26 -34.20 23.91
CA PHE A 118 28.97 -34.46 24.55
C PHE A 118 27.88 -34.47 23.49
N ILE A 119 27.28 -35.62 23.29
CA ILE A 119 26.17 -35.85 22.37
C ILE A 119 24.88 -35.75 23.18
N VAL A 120 24.05 -34.76 22.86
CA VAL A 120 22.83 -34.43 23.58
C VAL A 120 21.63 -34.68 22.69
N ALA A 121 20.78 -35.64 23.06
CA ALA A 121 19.51 -35.85 22.40
C ALA A 121 18.44 -34.90 22.96
N SER A 122 17.52 -34.45 22.10
CA SER A 122 16.35 -33.71 22.56
C SER A 122 15.44 -34.59 23.42
N THR A 123 14.75 -33.97 24.37
CA THR A 123 13.75 -34.67 25.19
C THR A 123 12.36 -34.06 25.04
N ARG A 124 11.36 -34.72 25.63
CA ARG A 124 9.98 -34.23 25.65
C ARG A 124 9.72 -33.14 26.69
N HIS A 125 10.59 -32.94 27.69
CA HIS A 125 10.35 -32.00 28.79
C HIS A 125 11.13 -30.70 28.61
N ALA A 126 10.63 -29.60 29.18
CA ALA A 126 11.41 -28.38 29.31
C ALA A 126 12.36 -28.50 30.51
N HIS A 127 13.64 -28.53 30.21
CA HIS A 127 14.70 -28.61 31.19
C HIS A 127 15.05 -27.23 31.74
N THR A 128 15.24 -27.21 33.05
CA THR A 128 15.67 -26.07 33.84
C THR A 128 17.05 -26.36 34.42
N LEU A 129 17.98 -25.40 34.38
CA LEU A 129 19.28 -25.44 35.03
C LEU A 129 19.28 -24.56 36.29
N ARG A 130 19.65 -25.12 37.44
CA ARG A 130 19.79 -24.39 38.71
C ARG A 130 21.26 -24.07 39.00
N ARG A 131 21.56 -22.82 39.33
CA ARG A 131 22.91 -22.40 39.79
C ARG A 131 22.80 -21.91 41.23
N GLY A 132 23.42 -22.63 42.17
CA GLY A 132 23.35 -22.27 43.61
C GLY A 132 21.90 -22.20 44.12
N ASP A 133 21.58 -21.10 44.80
CA ASP A 133 20.24 -20.83 45.36
C ASP A 133 19.28 -20.14 44.36
N ASP A 134 19.67 -19.99 43.10
CA ASP A 134 18.86 -19.30 42.08
C ASP A 134 17.61 -20.10 41.69
N THR A 135 16.55 -19.38 41.34
CA THR A 135 15.40 -19.95 40.63
C THR A 135 15.91 -20.55 39.33
N GLY A 136 15.62 -21.83 39.10
CA GLY A 136 16.15 -22.52 37.92
C GLY A 136 15.77 -21.80 36.62
N LYS A 137 16.72 -21.72 35.69
CA LYS A 137 16.58 -21.03 34.40
C LYS A 137 16.46 -22.00 33.25
N HIS A 138 15.71 -21.64 32.23
CA HIS A 138 15.65 -22.39 30.98
C HIS A 138 16.61 -21.78 29.97
N TYR A 139 17.30 -22.62 29.21
CA TYR A 139 18.20 -22.17 28.15
C TYR A 139 17.73 -22.73 26.80
N VAL A 140 17.92 -21.96 25.75
CA VAL A 140 17.61 -22.34 24.37
C VAL A 140 18.74 -21.91 23.44
N ARG A 141 18.93 -22.67 22.36
CA ARG A 141 19.89 -22.33 21.32
C ARG A 141 19.17 -21.53 20.23
N LEU A 142 19.60 -20.30 20.02
CA LEU A 142 19.10 -19.41 18.97
C LEU A 142 20.24 -19.15 17.99
N SER A 143 20.14 -19.74 16.81
CA SER A 143 21.21 -19.70 15.80
C SER A 143 22.55 -20.23 16.33
N ARG A 144 23.46 -19.35 16.77
CA ARG A 144 24.79 -19.75 17.29
C ARG A 144 24.98 -19.44 18.78
N GLU A 145 23.96 -18.91 19.44
CA GLU A 145 24.09 -18.49 20.83
C GLU A 145 23.17 -19.30 21.74
N THR A 146 23.72 -19.73 22.87
CA THR A 146 22.93 -20.22 23.99
C THR A 146 22.44 -19.01 24.78
N ARG A 147 21.12 -18.84 24.88
CA ARG A 147 20.50 -17.74 25.62
C ARG A 147 19.52 -18.27 26.64
N GLU A 148 19.35 -17.52 27.72
CA GLU A 148 18.28 -17.76 28.68
C GLU A 148 16.93 -17.53 28.00
N ALA A 149 16.03 -18.51 28.10
CA ALA A 149 14.66 -18.37 27.64
C ALA A 149 13.89 -17.53 28.66
N ARG A 150 13.51 -16.32 28.26
CA ARG A 150 12.67 -15.40 29.03
C ARG A 150 11.38 -15.08 28.27
N ASP A 151 10.40 -14.56 29.00
CA ASP A 151 9.16 -14.02 28.45
C ASP A 151 8.47 -14.97 27.45
N GLY A 152 8.23 -14.52 26.21
CA GLY A 152 7.58 -15.30 25.16
C GLY A 152 8.36 -16.55 24.74
N ILE A 153 9.70 -16.51 24.81
CA ILE A 153 10.56 -17.66 24.43
C ILE A 153 10.37 -18.79 25.44
N LEU A 154 10.40 -18.47 26.74
CA LEU A 154 10.14 -19.46 27.79
C LEU A 154 8.76 -20.09 27.63
N ARG A 155 7.75 -19.27 27.44
CA ARG A 155 6.36 -19.75 27.36
C ARG A 155 6.15 -20.69 26.18
N GLU A 156 6.64 -20.31 25.00
CA GLU A 156 6.58 -21.14 23.80
C GLU A 156 7.36 -22.45 24.00
N LEU A 157 8.49 -22.43 24.72
CA LEU A 157 9.26 -23.64 25.03
C LEU A 157 8.42 -24.61 25.87
N LEU A 158 7.79 -24.10 26.94
CA LEU A 158 6.93 -24.89 27.82
C LEU A 158 5.74 -25.49 27.06
N VAL A 159 5.13 -24.71 26.15
CA VAL A 159 4.03 -25.20 25.30
C VAL A 159 4.48 -26.30 24.35
N ARG A 160 5.65 -26.16 23.72
CA ARG A 160 6.21 -27.17 22.80
C ARG A 160 6.55 -28.49 23.47
N LYS A 161 7.09 -28.41 24.69
CA LYS A 161 7.41 -29.57 25.50
C LYS A 161 6.16 -30.18 26.17
N GLY A 162 5.00 -29.55 25.99
CA GLY A 162 3.74 -30.05 26.52
C GLY A 162 3.62 -29.90 28.04
N ASP A 163 4.53 -29.16 28.67
CA ASP A 163 4.47 -28.85 30.10
C ASP A 163 3.37 -27.81 30.38
N VAL A 164 2.99 -27.01 29.37
CA VAL A 164 1.89 -26.05 29.42
C VAL A 164 0.97 -26.23 28.21
N GLU A 165 -0.35 -26.25 28.42
CA GLU A 165 -1.32 -26.32 27.32
C GLU A 165 -1.31 -25.00 26.50
N PRO A 166 -1.47 -25.01 25.16
CA PRO A 166 -1.64 -23.80 24.36
C PRO A 166 -2.74 -22.89 24.93
N TRP A 167 -2.54 -21.57 24.90
CA TRP A 167 -3.44 -20.63 25.59
C TRP A 167 -4.89 -20.76 25.14
N ASP A 168 -5.14 -20.91 23.83
CA ASP A 168 -6.50 -21.00 23.29
C ASP A 168 -7.26 -22.21 23.85
N ARG A 169 -6.55 -23.29 24.19
CA ARG A 169 -7.12 -24.49 24.78
C ARG A 169 -7.33 -24.39 26.29
N ARG A 170 -6.73 -23.47 27.02
CA ARG A 170 -6.93 -23.38 28.48
C ARG A 170 -8.35 -22.95 28.85
N ILE A 171 -8.81 -23.32 30.03
CA ILE A 171 -10.07 -22.81 30.60
C ILE A 171 -9.96 -21.32 30.92
N CYS A 172 -11.01 -20.56 30.62
CA CYS A 172 -11.11 -19.16 31.00
C CYS A 172 -11.65 -19.05 32.43
N ILE A 173 -10.74 -18.82 33.40
CA ILE A 173 -11.09 -18.83 34.84
C ILE A 173 -12.13 -17.78 35.20
N SER A 174 -12.11 -16.62 34.53
CA SER A 174 -13.07 -15.53 34.78
C SER A 174 -14.46 -15.76 34.17
N ALA A 175 -14.65 -16.77 33.34
CA ALA A 175 -15.88 -16.96 32.56
C ALA A 175 -16.67 -18.20 33.00
N THR A 176 -17.95 -18.17 32.68
CA THR A 176 -18.92 -19.25 32.87
C THR A 176 -19.61 -19.57 31.54
N THR A 177 -20.36 -20.68 31.49
CA THR A 177 -21.10 -21.05 30.27
C THR A 177 -22.18 -20.02 29.89
N ASN A 178 -22.66 -19.21 30.84
CA ASN A 178 -23.64 -18.14 30.59
C ASN A 178 -23.07 -16.96 29.81
N ASP A 179 -21.75 -16.83 29.76
CA ASP A 179 -21.06 -15.76 29.02
C ASP A 179 -20.97 -16.07 27.51
N LEU A 180 -21.33 -17.29 27.10
CA LEU A 180 -21.40 -17.71 25.71
C LEU A 180 -22.73 -17.30 25.06
N ASP A 181 -22.64 -16.84 23.82
CA ASP A 181 -23.76 -16.68 22.91
C ASP A 181 -24.08 -18.04 22.26
N LEU A 182 -25.06 -18.73 22.86
CA LEU A 182 -25.52 -20.03 22.38
C LEU A 182 -26.23 -19.97 21.03
N VAL A 183 -26.74 -18.80 20.61
CA VAL A 183 -27.36 -18.63 19.30
C VAL A 183 -26.28 -18.59 18.23
N ALA A 184 -25.25 -17.77 18.45
CA ALA A 184 -24.08 -17.71 17.56
C ALA A 184 -23.36 -19.06 17.50
N PHE A 185 -23.22 -19.74 18.65
CA PHE A 185 -22.61 -21.07 18.69
C PHE A 185 -23.42 -22.10 17.89
N ARG A 186 -24.75 -22.13 18.05
CA ARG A 186 -25.61 -23.05 17.28
C ARG A 186 -25.54 -22.79 15.77
N ASP A 187 -25.57 -21.53 15.35
CA ASP A 187 -25.39 -21.14 13.93
C ASP A 187 -24.04 -21.63 13.40
N ALA A 188 -22.96 -21.47 14.18
CA ALA A 188 -21.65 -21.98 13.81
C ALA A 188 -21.64 -23.53 13.67
N LEU A 189 -22.24 -24.27 14.59
CA LEU A 189 -22.34 -25.74 14.48
C LEU A 189 -23.08 -26.18 13.21
N GLN A 190 -24.15 -25.46 12.84
CA GLN A 190 -24.90 -25.72 11.61
C GLN A 190 -24.07 -25.43 10.37
N ARG A 191 -23.39 -24.28 10.29
CA ARG A 191 -22.52 -23.93 9.16
C ARG A 191 -21.35 -24.89 8.98
N MET A 192 -20.80 -25.40 10.07
CA MET A 192 -19.74 -26.41 10.06
C MET A 192 -20.24 -27.83 9.78
N ASN A 193 -21.56 -28.03 9.71
CA ASN A 193 -22.24 -29.31 9.53
C ASN A 193 -21.88 -30.35 10.61
N VAL A 194 -21.77 -29.90 11.86
CA VAL A 194 -21.48 -30.74 13.04
C VAL A 194 -22.63 -30.74 14.07
N PHE A 195 -23.74 -30.06 13.76
CA PHE A 195 -24.94 -30.01 14.60
C PHE A 195 -25.80 -31.27 14.41
N ASP A 196 -25.98 -32.05 15.47
CA ASP A 196 -26.96 -33.13 15.58
C ASP A 196 -28.30 -32.60 16.14
N PRO A 197 -29.41 -32.65 15.36
CA PRO A 197 -30.73 -32.22 15.82
C PRO A 197 -31.28 -33.00 17.01
N ASN A 198 -30.79 -34.21 17.26
CA ASN A 198 -31.24 -35.07 18.37
C ASN A 198 -30.50 -34.77 19.68
N ARG A 199 -29.51 -33.87 19.67
CA ARG A 199 -28.74 -33.47 20.86
C ARG A 199 -29.15 -32.09 21.35
N GLY A 200 -29.15 -31.93 22.66
CA GLY A 200 -29.30 -30.63 23.28
C GLY A 200 -28.04 -29.79 23.08
N ILE A 201 -28.17 -28.45 23.17
CA ILE A 201 -26.99 -27.57 23.11
C ILE A 201 -26.03 -27.84 24.28
N ASP A 202 -26.58 -28.21 25.45
CA ASP A 202 -25.82 -28.49 26.66
C ASP A 202 -24.87 -29.69 26.52
N ASP A 203 -25.20 -30.65 25.65
CA ASP A 203 -24.32 -31.79 25.35
C ASP A 203 -22.99 -31.31 24.76
N TYR A 204 -23.02 -30.26 23.93
CA TYR A 204 -21.84 -29.63 23.34
C TYR A 204 -21.08 -28.72 24.30
N LEU A 205 -21.70 -28.31 25.40
CA LEU A 205 -21.03 -27.55 26.47
C LEU A 205 -20.33 -28.46 27.49
N SER A 206 -20.53 -29.77 27.43
CA SER A 206 -19.90 -30.71 28.35
C SER A 206 -18.37 -30.74 28.25
N ASP A 207 -17.71 -31.19 29.32
CA ASP A 207 -16.25 -31.38 29.39
C ASP A 207 -15.78 -32.73 28.80
N THR A 208 -16.69 -33.53 28.25
CA THR A 208 -16.42 -34.86 27.69
C THR A 208 -16.66 -34.91 26.18
N HIS A 209 -17.55 -34.07 25.66
CA HIS A 209 -17.87 -34.07 24.24
C HIS A 209 -16.97 -33.12 23.45
N SER A 210 -16.14 -33.69 22.58
CA SER A 210 -15.35 -32.92 21.61
C SER A 210 -16.06 -32.91 20.25
N LEU A 211 -16.08 -31.75 19.59
CA LEU A 211 -16.61 -31.62 18.23
C LEU A 211 -15.74 -32.36 17.19
N SER A 212 -14.47 -32.56 17.50
CA SER A 212 -13.49 -33.22 16.64
C SER A 212 -12.38 -33.84 17.49
N PRO A 213 -11.74 -34.95 17.06
CA PRO A 213 -10.58 -35.51 17.75
C PRO A 213 -9.38 -34.55 17.87
N PHE A 214 -9.36 -33.47 17.08
CA PHE A 214 -8.26 -32.50 17.03
C PHE A 214 -8.46 -31.27 17.92
N VAL A 215 -9.64 -31.12 18.51
CA VAL A 215 -10.01 -29.96 19.33
C VAL A 215 -10.59 -30.48 20.64
N PRO A 216 -10.13 -29.99 21.81
CA PRO A 216 -10.70 -30.39 23.08
C PRO A 216 -12.19 -29.99 23.19
N PRO A 217 -12.91 -30.49 24.21
CA PRO A 217 -14.28 -30.06 24.50
C PRO A 217 -14.37 -28.54 24.71
N LEU A 218 -15.51 -27.94 24.34
CA LEU A 218 -15.73 -26.48 24.40
C LEU A 218 -15.48 -25.90 25.80
N CYS A 219 -15.85 -26.68 26.82
CA CYS A 219 -15.63 -26.35 28.21
C CYS A 219 -14.68 -27.36 28.87
N GLY A 220 -14.09 -26.96 29.98
CA GLY A 220 -13.35 -27.85 30.88
C GLY A 220 -13.77 -27.57 32.32
N ARG A 221 -13.48 -28.52 33.21
CA ARG A 221 -13.68 -28.31 34.65
C ARG A 221 -12.49 -27.59 35.25
N ASP A 222 -12.79 -26.57 36.03
CA ASP A 222 -11.85 -25.93 36.93
C ASP A 222 -11.36 -26.98 37.95
N PRO A 223 -10.04 -27.27 38.01
CA PRO A 223 -9.51 -28.30 38.91
C PRO A 223 -9.78 -28.02 40.39
N LEU A 224 -9.94 -26.75 40.79
CA LEU A 224 -10.15 -26.36 42.18
C LEU A 224 -11.62 -26.35 42.55
N THR A 225 -12.46 -25.78 41.69
CA THR A 225 -13.89 -25.55 42.00
C THR A 225 -14.81 -26.62 41.42
N GLY A 226 -14.33 -27.44 40.47
CA GLY A 226 -15.13 -28.41 39.72
C GLY A 226 -16.14 -27.78 38.75
N GLN A 227 -16.19 -26.45 38.69
CA GLN A 227 -17.14 -25.71 37.85
C GLN A 227 -16.78 -25.87 36.37
N LEU A 228 -17.81 -26.02 35.55
CA LEU A 228 -17.67 -26.09 34.11
C LEU A 228 -17.44 -24.68 33.56
N ARG A 229 -16.30 -24.48 32.88
CA ARG A 229 -15.89 -23.18 32.33
C ARG A 229 -15.54 -23.30 30.85
N PRO A 230 -15.88 -22.30 30.02
CA PRO A 230 -15.50 -22.30 28.62
C PRO A 230 -13.98 -22.20 28.46
N ARG A 231 -13.44 -22.81 27.40
CA ARG A 231 -12.04 -22.63 26.99
C ARG A 231 -11.86 -21.30 26.26
N ASN A 232 -10.63 -20.79 26.24
CA ASN A 232 -10.33 -19.48 25.68
C ASN A 232 -10.72 -19.35 24.19
N TYR A 233 -10.54 -20.39 23.36
CA TYR A 233 -10.98 -20.37 21.96
C TYR A 233 -12.50 -20.24 21.84
N ALA A 234 -13.26 -20.84 22.77
CA ALA A 234 -14.71 -20.73 22.79
C ALA A 234 -15.13 -19.30 23.14
N MET A 235 -14.43 -18.67 24.09
CA MET A 235 -14.62 -17.26 24.41
C MET A 235 -14.31 -16.36 23.23
N LEU A 236 -13.19 -16.56 22.54
CA LEU A 236 -12.83 -15.75 21.36
C LEU A 236 -13.89 -15.79 20.26
N LEU A 237 -14.55 -16.92 20.07
CA LEU A 237 -15.51 -17.13 18.98
C LEU A 237 -16.94 -16.78 19.37
N PHE A 238 -17.34 -17.05 20.61
CA PHE A 238 -18.75 -17.08 21.00
C PHE A 238 -19.05 -16.29 22.29
N ALA A 239 -18.11 -15.55 22.87
CA ALA A 239 -18.42 -14.74 24.04
C ALA A 239 -19.35 -13.57 23.69
N ARG A 240 -20.36 -13.32 24.54
CA ARG A 240 -21.22 -12.13 24.46
C ARG A 240 -20.45 -10.84 24.72
N GLN A 241 -19.51 -10.88 25.66
CA GLN A 241 -18.67 -9.75 26.06
C GLN A 241 -17.21 -10.19 26.26
N LEU A 242 -16.53 -10.50 25.14
CA LEU A 242 -15.17 -11.04 25.16
C LEU A 242 -14.19 -10.18 25.98
N GLN A 243 -14.25 -8.86 25.83
CA GLN A 243 -13.27 -7.94 26.43
C GLN A 243 -13.35 -7.88 27.96
N LEU A 244 -14.42 -8.38 28.60
CA LEU A 244 -14.45 -8.54 30.07
C LEU A 244 -13.49 -9.64 30.55
N HIS A 245 -13.27 -10.67 29.73
CA HIS A 245 -12.47 -11.83 30.08
C HIS A 245 -11.10 -11.82 29.43
N VAL A 246 -10.98 -11.19 28.25
CA VAL A 246 -9.73 -11.02 27.51
C VAL A 246 -9.62 -9.55 27.05
N PRO A 247 -9.20 -8.62 27.92
CA PRO A 247 -9.24 -7.18 27.64
C PRO A 247 -8.47 -6.74 26.39
N GLY A 248 -7.36 -7.42 26.07
CA GLY A 248 -6.56 -7.13 24.88
C GLY A 248 -7.11 -7.68 23.56
N ALA A 249 -8.15 -8.52 23.59
CA ALA A 249 -8.69 -9.18 22.39
C ALA A 249 -9.65 -8.29 21.62
N TYR A 250 -9.18 -7.14 21.12
CA TYR A 250 -9.92 -6.27 20.22
C TYR A 250 -9.05 -5.82 19.05
N ALA A 251 -9.68 -5.33 17.99
CA ALA A 251 -8.98 -4.74 16.85
C ALA A 251 -9.13 -3.22 16.87
N LEU A 252 -8.03 -2.53 16.55
CA LEU A 252 -7.99 -1.08 16.41
C LEU A 252 -7.71 -0.73 14.95
N LEU A 253 -8.66 -0.08 14.28
CA LEU A 253 -8.48 0.42 12.92
C LEU A 253 -8.31 1.94 12.95
N SER A 254 -7.24 2.45 12.35
CA SER A 254 -6.99 3.89 12.24
C SER A 254 -6.74 4.29 10.79
N ILE A 255 -7.38 5.36 10.32
CA ILE A 255 -7.27 5.85 8.95
C ILE A 255 -6.63 7.24 8.98
N TYR A 256 -5.47 7.35 8.36
CA TYR A 256 -4.71 8.59 8.21
C TYR A 256 -4.78 9.06 6.75
N PRO A 257 -5.17 10.32 6.49
CA PRO A 257 -5.15 10.89 5.13
C PRO A 257 -3.74 10.97 4.53
N GLY A 258 -2.70 11.05 5.36
CA GLY A 258 -1.30 11.15 4.96
C GLY A 258 -0.59 9.81 4.76
N ILE A 259 0.74 9.86 4.74
CA ILE A 259 1.64 8.70 4.61
C ILE A 259 2.25 8.26 5.95
N ASP A 260 2.05 9.07 7.00
CA ASP A 260 2.54 8.84 8.35
C ASP A 260 1.47 9.22 9.39
N ARG A 261 1.83 9.08 10.67
CA ARG A 261 0.96 9.35 11.82
C ARG A 261 1.07 10.79 12.33
N SER A 262 1.79 11.67 11.63
CA SER A 262 1.98 13.07 12.05
C SER A 262 0.78 13.96 11.72
N GLU A 263 -0.12 13.48 10.85
CA GLU A 263 -1.34 14.18 10.47
C GLU A 263 -2.22 14.51 11.70
N PRO A 264 -2.75 15.75 11.80
CA PRO A 264 -3.52 16.20 12.95
C PRO A 264 -4.91 15.55 13.06
N HIS A 265 -5.40 14.96 11.97
CA HIS A 265 -6.72 14.35 11.90
C HIS A 265 -6.63 12.90 11.42
N ALA A 266 -7.24 11.99 12.18
CA ALA A 266 -7.33 10.58 11.85
C ALA A 266 -8.68 10.02 12.32
N GLU A 267 -9.24 9.11 11.55
CA GLU A 267 -10.41 8.34 11.97
C GLU A 267 -9.94 7.11 12.77
N ARG A 268 -10.65 6.78 13.85
CA ARG A 268 -10.30 5.64 14.72
C ARG A 268 -11.54 4.83 15.04
N HIS A 269 -11.46 3.53 14.77
CA HIS A 269 -12.50 2.56 15.11
C HIS A 269 -11.97 1.50 16.06
N GLU A 270 -12.64 1.37 17.20
CA GLU A 270 -12.41 0.30 18.15
C GLU A 270 -13.42 -0.82 17.92
N LEU A 271 -12.92 -1.98 17.53
CA LEU A 271 -13.71 -3.13 17.12
C LEU A 271 -13.63 -4.19 18.22
N ALA A 272 -14.60 -4.12 19.14
CA ALA A 272 -14.84 -5.11 20.19
C ALA A 272 -15.81 -6.22 19.72
N GLY A 273 -16.07 -7.19 20.60
CA GLY A 273 -16.89 -8.37 20.31
C GLY A 273 -16.05 -9.62 20.03
N SER A 274 -16.68 -10.65 19.47
CA SER A 274 -16.01 -11.89 19.07
C SER A 274 -15.02 -11.67 17.93
N ILE A 275 -14.06 -12.58 17.75
CA ILE A 275 -13.08 -12.50 16.66
C ILE A 275 -13.76 -12.56 15.28
N ILE A 276 -14.90 -13.26 15.17
CA ILE A 276 -15.69 -13.32 13.93
C ILE A 276 -16.27 -11.94 13.60
N GLU A 277 -16.84 -11.25 14.59
CA GLU A 277 -17.38 -9.90 14.42
C GLU A 277 -16.28 -8.89 14.11
N GLN A 278 -15.15 -8.98 14.83
CA GLN A 278 -13.98 -8.14 14.58
C GLN A 278 -13.46 -8.32 13.15
N ALA A 279 -13.31 -9.56 12.68
CA ALA A 279 -12.89 -9.85 11.31
C ALA A 279 -13.86 -9.26 10.29
N ARG A 280 -15.17 -9.54 10.42
CA ARG A 280 -16.20 -9.03 9.51
C ARG A 280 -16.18 -7.50 9.43
N ARG A 281 -16.25 -6.82 10.57
CA ARG A 281 -16.28 -5.35 10.63
C ARG A 281 -14.99 -4.73 10.09
N SER A 282 -13.84 -5.33 10.39
CA SER A 282 -12.55 -4.85 9.85
C SER A 282 -12.50 -4.99 8.33
N ILE A 283 -12.91 -6.13 7.80
CA ILE A 283 -12.93 -6.39 6.35
C ILE A 283 -13.90 -5.44 5.64
N ASP A 284 -15.07 -5.18 6.22
CA ASP A 284 -16.04 -4.25 5.63
C ASP A 284 -15.49 -2.81 5.59
N LEU A 285 -14.88 -2.34 6.68
CA LEU A 285 -14.24 -1.02 6.74
C LEU A 285 -13.06 -0.91 5.75
N LEU A 286 -12.20 -1.93 5.66
CA LEU A 286 -11.12 -1.98 4.68
C LEU A 286 -11.64 -2.06 3.24
N GLY A 287 -12.77 -2.73 3.03
CA GLY A 287 -13.46 -2.80 1.75
C GLY A 287 -13.90 -1.43 1.25
N VAL A 288 -14.38 -0.55 2.13
CA VAL A 288 -14.71 0.85 1.78
C VAL A 288 -13.46 1.62 1.32
N GLN A 289 -12.31 1.34 1.93
CA GLN A 289 -11.04 1.95 1.52
C GLN A 289 -10.50 1.40 0.18
N SER A 290 -10.98 0.24 -0.25
CA SER A 290 -10.63 -0.37 -1.54
C SER A 290 -11.63 -0.01 -2.63
N HIS A 291 -11.50 1.20 -3.16
CA HIS A 291 -12.27 1.64 -4.33
C HIS A 291 -11.54 1.29 -5.64
N VAL A 292 -12.31 1.26 -6.72
CA VAL A 292 -11.81 1.03 -8.09
C VAL A 292 -11.40 2.37 -8.70
N ALA A 293 -10.17 2.48 -9.18
CA ALA A 293 -9.78 3.59 -10.05
C ALA A 293 -10.30 3.28 -11.45
N PHE A 294 -11.20 4.13 -11.94
CA PHE A 294 -11.79 4.01 -13.27
C PHE A 294 -11.29 5.13 -14.17
N ASP A 295 -10.72 4.75 -15.32
CA ASP A 295 -10.32 5.69 -16.37
C ASP A 295 -11.27 5.53 -17.57
N LYS A 296 -12.18 6.50 -17.73
CA LYS A 296 -13.15 6.54 -18.84
C LYS A 296 -12.51 6.84 -20.19
N THR A 297 -11.27 7.32 -20.21
CA THR A 297 -10.63 7.85 -21.42
C THR A 297 -9.80 6.82 -22.17
N ASN A 298 -9.41 5.72 -21.50
CA ASN A 298 -8.61 4.66 -22.08
C ASN A 298 -9.31 3.31 -21.96
N ALA A 299 -10.12 2.97 -22.98
CA ALA A 299 -10.88 1.72 -23.05
C ALA A 299 -10.02 0.43 -23.09
N GLN A 300 -8.70 0.54 -23.31
CA GLN A 300 -7.79 -0.60 -23.33
C GLN A 300 -7.21 -0.94 -21.96
N THR A 301 -7.38 -0.08 -20.94
CA THR A 301 -6.80 -0.34 -19.61
C THR A 301 -7.87 -0.83 -18.64
N PRO A 302 -7.79 -2.08 -18.13
CA PRO A 302 -8.76 -2.59 -17.19
C PRO A 302 -8.80 -1.76 -15.90
N ASN A 303 -9.97 -1.76 -15.26
CA ASN A 303 -10.22 -1.13 -13.96
C ASN A 303 -9.27 -1.71 -12.91
N ALA A 304 -8.67 -0.88 -12.06
CA ALA A 304 -7.71 -1.33 -11.06
C ALA A 304 -8.26 -1.10 -9.65
N LEU A 305 -8.38 -2.18 -8.87
CA LEU A 305 -8.70 -2.09 -7.44
C LEU A 305 -7.54 -1.44 -6.68
N LYS A 306 -7.84 -0.60 -5.68
CA LYS A 306 -6.80 -0.04 -4.81
C LYS A 306 -6.10 -1.15 -4.02
N TYR A 307 -6.90 -2.11 -3.54
CA TYR A 307 -6.45 -3.32 -2.84
C TYR A 307 -7.37 -4.51 -3.17
N PRO A 308 -6.85 -5.69 -3.50
CA PRO A 308 -7.69 -6.86 -3.70
C PRO A 308 -8.39 -7.27 -2.40
N ARG A 309 -9.73 -7.44 -2.44
CA ARG A 309 -10.53 -7.84 -1.26
C ARG A 309 -10.01 -9.13 -0.64
N GLN A 310 -9.60 -10.08 -1.48
CA GLN A 310 -9.04 -11.36 -1.03
C GLN A 310 -7.77 -11.18 -0.19
N ALA A 311 -6.85 -10.29 -0.60
CA ALA A 311 -5.64 -10.00 0.16
C ALA A 311 -5.96 -9.33 1.51
N LEU A 312 -6.92 -8.40 1.54
CA LEU A 312 -7.38 -7.75 2.77
C LEU A 312 -8.00 -8.74 3.75
N THR A 313 -8.90 -9.60 3.27
CA THR A 313 -9.54 -10.66 4.06
C THR A 313 -8.50 -11.59 4.66
N GLU A 314 -7.61 -12.12 3.82
CA GLU A 314 -6.61 -13.09 4.24
C GLU A 314 -5.60 -12.48 5.23
N ALA A 315 -5.14 -11.25 4.99
CA ALA A 315 -4.22 -10.57 5.91
C ALA A 315 -4.87 -10.27 7.27
N MET A 316 -6.13 -9.84 7.29
CA MET A 316 -6.88 -9.56 8.53
C MET A 316 -7.13 -10.84 9.34
N ILE A 317 -7.55 -11.92 8.68
CA ILE A 317 -7.85 -13.18 9.35
C ILE A 317 -6.57 -13.82 9.88
N ASN A 318 -5.46 -13.77 9.14
CA ASN A 318 -4.17 -14.24 9.62
C ASN A 318 -3.69 -13.43 10.85
N ALA A 319 -3.86 -12.11 10.84
CA ALA A 319 -3.51 -11.27 11.98
C ALA A 319 -4.29 -11.66 13.24
N LEU A 320 -5.59 -11.92 13.13
CA LEU A 320 -6.42 -12.34 14.26
C LEU A 320 -6.14 -13.78 14.69
N ALA A 321 -5.98 -14.71 13.76
CA ALA A 321 -5.82 -16.12 14.07
C ALA A 321 -4.46 -16.45 14.70
N HIS A 322 -3.40 -15.77 14.26
CA HIS A 322 -2.04 -15.98 14.77
C HIS A 322 -1.65 -15.04 15.92
N ARG A 323 -2.53 -14.11 16.35
CA ARG A 323 -2.29 -13.22 17.48
C ARG A 323 -1.96 -14.00 18.76
N ASP A 324 -1.00 -13.49 19.52
CA ASP A 324 -0.81 -13.88 20.91
C ASP A 324 -1.87 -13.19 21.79
N TYR A 325 -2.80 -13.97 22.31
CA TYR A 325 -3.92 -13.47 23.10
C TYR A 325 -3.61 -13.27 24.59
N GLU A 326 -2.42 -13.67 25.05
CA GLU A 326 -1.96 -13.35 26.40
C GLU A 326 -1.43 -11.92 26.50
N LEU A 327 -1.11 -11.31 25.36
CA LEU A 327 -0.71 -9.91 25.25
C LEU A 327 -1.93 -8.97 25.27
N HIS A 328 -1.74 -7.78 25.82
CA HIS A 328 -2.83 -6.79 26.00
C HIS A 328 -2.98 -5.85 24.80
N GLU A 329 -1.98 -5.80 23.92
CA GLU A 329 -1.94 -4.92 22.77
C GLU A 329 -2.92 -5.39 21.68
N PRO A 330 -3.82 -4.53 21.18
CA PRO A 330 -4.80 -4.94 20.18
C PRO A 330 -4.16 -5.26 18.84
N THR A 331 -4.90 -6.00 18.00
CA THR A 331 -4.55 -6.08 16.57
C THR A 331 -4.70 -4.69 15.96
N ARG A 332 -3.61 -4.12 15.43
CA ARG A 332 -3.61 -2.75 14.92
C ARG A 332 -3.62 -2.74 13.41
N THR A 333 -4.66 -2.16 12.83
CA THR A 333 -4.76 -1.91 11.40
C THR A 333 -4.62 -0.41 11.15
N THR A 334 -3.58 0.01 10.46
CA THR A 334 -3.36 1.40 10.08
C THR A 334 -3.51 1.54 8.58
N VAL A 335 -4.50 2.30 8.14
CA VAL A 335 -4.68 2.67 6.74
C VAL A 335 -4.01 4.01 6.54
N PHE A 336 -2.96 4.03 5.73
CA PHE A 336 -2.40 5.24 5.19
C PHE A 336 -2.98 5.47 3.80
N SER A 337 -2.68 6.64 3.25
CA SER A 337 -3.05 6.94 1.89
C SER A 337 -2.48 5.90 0.93
N ASP A 338 -1.18 5.56 1.06
CA ASP A 338 -0.37 4.77 0.13
C ASP A 338 -0.30 3.28 0.46
N ARG A 339 -0.66 2.86 1.67
CA ARG A 339 -0.57 1.46 2.11
C ARG A 339 -1.50 1.15 3.27
N ILE A 340 -1.78 -0.12 3.48
CA ILE A 340 -2.44 -0.64 4.67
C ILE A 340 -1.43 -1.47 5.46
N GLU A 341 -1.32 -1.23 6.76
CA GLU A 341 -0.48 -2.00 7.68
C GLU A 341 -1.37 -2.73 8.66
N ILE A 342 -1.31 -4.07 8.69
CA ILE A 342 -2.02 -4.92 9.65
C ILE A 342 -0.98 -5.57 10.55
N SER A 343 -0.96 -5.18 11.82
CA SER A 343 -0.03 -5.66 12.84
C SER A 343 -0.74 -6.51 13.88
N SER A 344 -0.24 -7.72 14.10
CA SER A 344 -0.66 -8.62 15.16
C SER A 344 0.42 -8.74 16.23
N SER A 345 -0.03 -8.86 17.48
CA SER A 345 0.85 -9.02 18.65
C SER A 345 1.41 -10.45 18.71
N GLY A 346 2.68 -10.55 19.09
CA GLY A 346 3.47 -11.77 19.18
C GLY A 346 4.40 -11.99 17.97
N SER A 347 5.48 -12.74 18.19
CA SER A 347 6.46 -13.11 17.14
C SER A 347 5.91 -14.16 16.17
N LEU A 348 6.69 -14.52 15.15
CA LEU A 348 6.42 -15.74 14.37
C LEU A 348 6.53 -16.99 15.26
N PRO A 349 5.75 -18.06 14.99
CA PRO A 349 5.95 -19.36 15.60
C PRO A 349 7.35 -19.90 15.32
N THR A 350 8.02 -20.42 16.35
CA THR A 350 9.41 -20.88 16.23
C THR A 350 9.57 -22.03 15.22
N GLY A 351 10.69 -22.00 14.48
CA GLY A 351 10.97 -22.93 13.38
C GLY A 351 10.41 -22.48 12.03
N ILE A 352 9.75 -21.31 11.97
CA ILE A 352 9.52 -20.59 10.73
C ILE A 352 10.64 -19.58 10.57
N ARG A 353 11.37 -19.65 9.45
CA ARG A 353 12.39 -18.67 9.10
C ARG A 353 11.73 -17.44 8.48
N VAL A 354 12.20 -16.25 8.83
CA VAL A 354 11.67 -14.99 8.28
C VAL A 354 11.79 -15.00 6.75
N GLU A 355 12.93 -15.46 6.22
CA GLU A 355 13.17 -15.52 4.77
C GLU A 355 12.15 -16.42 4.03
N THR A 356 11.76 -17.57 4.63
CA THR A 356 10.80 -18.48 4.00
C THR A 356 9.37 -18.00 4.17
N PHE A 357 9.08 -17.30 5.28
CA PHE A 357 7.79 -16.65 5.53
C PHE A 357 7.50 -15.55 4.52
N GLU A 358 8.45 -14.63 4.29
CA GLU A 358 8.31 -13.54 3.32
C GLU A 358 8.10 -14.04 1.89
N GLN A 359 8.70 -15.18 1.55
CA GLN A 359 8.52 -15.82 0.25
C GLN A 359 7.21 -16.62 0.11
N GLY A 360 6.39 -16.71 1.17
CA GLY A 360 5.20 -17.54 1.20
C GLY A 360 5.48 -19.05 1.14
N LYS A 361 6.69 -19.48 1.51
CA LYS A 361 7.14 -20.89 1.50
C LYS A 361 7.24 -21.48 2.91
N ALA A 362 6.86 -20.73 3.94
CA ALA A 362 6.88 -21.20 5.31
C ALA A 362 5.88 -22.36 5.52
N THR A 363 6.27 -23.30 6.37
CA THR A 363 5.36 -24.36 6.81
C THR A 363 4.24 -23.77 7.65
N SER A 364 2.99 -24.20 7.40
CA SER A 364 1.81 -23.78 8.16
C SER A 364 1.95 -24.23 9.62
N LYS A 365 2.12 -23.28 10.55
CA LYS A 365 2.05 -23.52 12.00
C LYS A 365 1.13 -22.49 12.65
N TRP A 366 0.08 -22.98 13.31
CA TRP A 366 -0.89 -22.16 14.02
C TRP A 366 -0.53 -22.07 15.50
N ARG A 367 -0.47 -20.83 16.03
CA ARG A 367 -0.32 -20.59 17.47
C ARG A 367 -1.56 -21.07 18.22
N ASN A 368 -2.74 -20.69 17.72
CA ASN A 368 -4.04 -21.03 18.30
C ASN A 368 -4.69 -22.16 17.47
N GLN A 369 -4.33 -23.41 17.75
CA GLN A 369 -4.74 -24.57 16.93
C GLN A 369 -6.25 -24.83 16.96
N SER A 370 -6.89 -24.68 18.12
CA SER A 370 -8.33 -24.88 18.24
C SER A 370 -9.08 -23.75 17.55
N LEU A 371 -8.62 -22.51 17.72
CA LEU A 371 -9.17 -21.37 16.97
C LEU A 371 -9.05 -21.58 15.45
N ALA A 372 -7.88 -22.00 14.97
CA ALA A 372 -7.62 -22.27 13.57
C ALA A 372 -8.58 -23.31 12.97
N TRP A 373 -8.88 -24.38 13.72
CA TRP A 373 -9.84 -25.40 13.29
C TRP A 373 -11.23 -24.80 13.04
N PHE A 374 -11.73 -23.96 13.95
CA PHE A 374 -13.01 -23.28 13.77
C PHE A 374 -12.99 -22.30 12.60
N LEU A 375 -11.95 -21.46 12.49
CA LEU A 375 -11.83 -20.51 11.39
C LEU A 375 -11.79 -21.21 10.03
N ASN A 376 -11.13 -22.38 9.96
CA ASN A 376 -11.13 -23.18 8.73
C ASN A 376 -12.50 -23.78 8.41
N ARG A 377 -13.18 -24.37 9.41
CA ARG A 377 -14.50 -24.98 9.22
C ARG A 377 -15.60 -23.97 8.92
N LEU A 378 -15.47 -22.75 9.42
CA LEU A 378 -16.34 -21.62 9.09
C LEU A 378 -15.99 -20.94 7.76
N GLN A 379 -15.02 -21.48 7.01
CA GLN A 379 -14.54 -20.94 5.73
C GLN A 379 -14.04 -19.49 5.82
N LEU A 380 -13.52 -19.12 6.99
CA LEU A 380 -12.87 -17.83 7.23
C LEU A 380 -11.36 -17.90 6.90
N ALA A 381 -10.71 -19.05 7.15
CA ALA A 381 -9.27 -19.22 6.89
C ALA A 381 -8.95 -20.51 6.13
N GLN A 382 -7.87 -20.51 5.35
CA GLN A 382 -7.37 -21.71 4.65
C GLN A 382 -6.29 -22.43 5.48
N ALA A 383 -6.42 -23.74 5.71
CA ALA A 383 -5.54 -24.49 6.62
C ALA A 383 -4.15 -24.82 6.07
N GLU A 384 -3.97 -24.86 4.74
CA GLU A 384 -2.79 -25.45 4.08
C GLU A 384 -1.61 -24.47 3.87
N GLY A 385 -1.53 -23.38 4.62
CA GLY A 385 -0.46 -22.38 4.44
C GLY A 385 -0.58 -21.59 3.13
N GLN A 386 -1.74 -21.63 2.48
CA GLN A 386 -2.03 -20.91 1.25
C GLN A 386 -2.28 -19.42 1.48
N GLY A 387 -2.38 -18.96 2.74
CA GLY A 387 -2.72 -17.58 3.08
C GLY A 387 -1.75 -16.55 2.54
N ILE A 388 -0.46 -16.64 2.91
CA ILE A 388 0.58 -15.72 2.41
C ILE A 388 0.72 -15.79 0.88
N PRO A 389 0.80 -16.99 0.24
CA PRO A 389 0.74 -17.11 -1.22
C PRO A 389 -0.48 -16.44 -1.85
N THR A 390 -1.66 -16.55 -1.23
CA THR A 390 -2.90 -15.93 -1.70
C THR A 390 -2.80 -14.42 -1.68
N ILE A 391 -2.30 -13.82 -0.60
CA ILE A 391 -2.06 -12.37 -0.53
C ILE A 391 -1.12 -11.93 -1.66
N ILE A 392 0.02 -12.60 -1.83
CA ILE A 392 1.01 -12.28 -2.86
C ILE A 392 0.39 -12.41 -4.27
N ARG A 393 -0.35 -13.49 -4.51
CA ARG A 393 -1.00 -13.77 -5.79
C ARG A 393 -2.06 -12.73 -6.12
N SER A 394 -3.00 -12.47 -5.21
CA SER A 394 -4.08 -11.51 -5.43
C SER A 394 -3.56 -10.09 -5.66
N MET A 395 -2.52 -9.67 -4.93
CA MET A 395 -1.86 -8.37 -5.17
C MET A 395 -1.25 -8.30 -6.58
N ARG A 396 -0.57 -9.37 -7.02
CA ARG A 396 0.04 -9.45 -8.35
C ARG A 396 -1.00 -9.45 -9.48
N GLU A 397 -2.09 -10.19 -9.33
CA GLU A 397 -3.17 -10.28 -10.34
C GLU A 397 -3.82 -8.91 -10.59
N GLU A 398 -3.95 -8.08 -9.55
CA GLU A 398 -4.46 -6.70 -9.65
C GLU A 398 -3.38 -5.68 -10.03
N GLY A 399 -2.13 -6.07 -10.24
CA GLY A 399 -1.03 -5.14 -10.57
C GLY A 399 -0.54 -4.28 -9.40
N CYS A 400 -0.90 -4.63 -8.16
CA CYS A 400 -0.39 -3.96 -6.95
C CYS A 400 1.07 -4.37 -6.69
N PRO A 401 1.86 -3.52 -6.01
CA PRO A 401 3.19 -3.91 -5.55
C PRO A 401 3.10 -5.09 -4.57
N ALA A 402 4.16 -5.91 -4.52
CA ALA A 402 4.19 -7.06 -3.62
C ALA A 402 4.02 -6.64 -2.15
N PRO A 403 3.32 -7.42 -1.33
CA PRO A 403 3.23 -7.17 0.10
C PRO A 403 4.60 -7.33 0.77
N SER A 404 4.85 -6.61 1.86
CA SER A 404 6.05 -6.77 2.68
C SER A 404 5.68 -7.12 4.11
N PHE A 405 6.48 -7.96 4.76
CA PHE A 405 6.27 -8.37 6.15
C PHE A 405 7.39 -7.84 7.02
N GLU A 406 7.05 -7.21 8.13
CA GLU A 406 8.00 -6.81 9.16
C GLU A 406 7.79 -7.70 10.37
N VAL A 407 8.82 -8.44 10.75
CA VAL A 407 8.79 -9.41 11.85
C VAL A 407 9.72 -8.93 12.95
N THR A 408 9.18 -8.76 14.14
CA THR A 408 9.94 -8.45 15.35
C THR A 408 9.70 -9.54 16.40
N GLU A 409 10.40 -9.47 17.53
CA GLU A 409 10.14 -10.36 18.67
C GLU A 409 8.76 -10.12 19.31
N ALA A 410 8.17 -8.94 19.11
CA ALA A 410 6.93 -8.53 19.76
C ALA A 410 5.72 -8.50 18.83
N ASN A 411 5.91 -8.35 17.52
CA ASN A 411 4.82 -8.21 16.55
C ASN A 411 5.18 -8.73 15.15
N VAL A 412 4.15 -9.03 14.38
CA VAL A 412 4.24 -9.30 12.94
C VAL A 412 3.33 -8.31 12.22
N THR A 413 3.90 -7.57 11.27
CA THR A 413 3.17 -6.55 10.50
C THR A 413 3.17 -6.89 9.02
N CYS A 414 1.98 -7.05 8.44
CA CYS A 414 1.76 -7.19 7.00
C CYS A 414 1.48 -5.80 6.40
N ARG A 415 2.31 -5.36 5.46
CA ARG A 415 2.12 -4.10 4.72
C ARG A 415 1.67 -4.40 3.29
N LEU A 416 0.55 -3.80 2.91
CA LEU A 416 -0.07 -3.91 1.59
C LEU A 416 0.03 -2.55 0.90
N PRO A 417 0.92 -2.37 -0.09
CA PRO A 417 1.02 -1.13 -0.86
C PRO A 417 -0.19 -0.93 -1.79
N ALA A 418 -0.66 0.31 -1.94
CA ALA A 418 -1.74 0.65 -2.86
C ALA A 418 -1.33 0.42 -4.32
N HIS A 419 -2.30 0.09 -5.16
CA HIS A 419 -2.07 0.06 -6.60
C HIS A 419 -1.53 1.41 -7.13
N PRO A 420 -0.48 1.44 -7.99
CA PRO A 420 0.19 2.69 -8.37
C PRO A 420 -0.72 3.71 -9.08
N ARG A 421 -1.76 3.26 -9.78
CA ARG A 421 -2.76 4.15 -10.40
C ARG A 421 -3.51 5.00 -9.37
N HIS A 422 -3.71 4.49 -8.16
CA HIS A 422 -4.32 5.24 -7.07
C HIS A 422 -3.34 6.23 -6.42
N ALA A 423 -2.04 6.06 -6.61
CA ALA A 423 -1.06 7.07 -6.21
C ALA A 423 -1.17 8.30 -7.10
N LEU A 424 -1.22 8.12 -8.43
CA LEU A 424 -1.39 9.24 -9.38
C LEU A 424 -2.73 9.94 -9.21
N ALA A 425 -3.83 9.19 -9.08
CA ALA A 425 -5.15 9.80 -8.85
C ALA A 425 -5.17 10.64 -7.56
N ARG A 426 -4.53 10.16 -6.49
CA ARG A 426 -4.38 10.91 -5.24
C ARG A 426 -3.49 12.13 -5.38
N GLU A 427 -2.39 12.03 -6.13
CA GLU A 427 -1.55 13.19 -6.41
C GLU A 427 -2.36 14.29 -7.08
N TYR A 428 -3.18 13.94 -8.09
CA TYR A 428 -4.07 14.92 -8.72
C TYR A 428 -5.09 15.52 -7.75
N SER A 429 -5.80 14.70 -6.97
CA SER A 429 -6.77 15.21 -5.99
C SER A 429 -6.12 16.09 -4.93
N GLY A 430 -4.92 15.72 -4.47
CA GLY A 430 -4.19 16.51 -3.48
C GLY A 430 -3.64 17.82 -4.04
N ILE A 431 -3.35 17.89 -5.34
CA ILE A 431 -3.03 19.16 -6.02
C ILE A 431 -4.28 20.03 -6.12
N GLU A 432 -5.43 19.46 -6.52
CA GLU A 432 -6.71 20.18 -6.62
C GLU A 432 -7.18 20.73 -5.28
N GLU A 433 -7.00 19.96 -4.21
CA GLU A 433 -7.30 20.39 -2.84
C GLU A 433 -6.36 21.52 -2.41
N ALA A 434 -5.05 21.40 -2.68
CA ALA A 434 -4.10 22.47 -2.40
C ALA A 434 -4.45 23.77 -3.16
N ILE A 435 -4.88 23.68 -4.43
CA ILE A 435 -5.40 24.84 -5.18
C ILE A 435 -6.64 25.41 -4.49
N SER A 436 -7.57 24.56 -4.07
CA SER A 436 -8.82 24.98 -3.42
C SER A 436 -8.59 25.65 -2.06
N LEU A 437 -7.58 25.21 -1.32
CA LEU A 437 -7.16 25.77 -0.04
C LEU A 437 -6.25 27.00 -0.17
N GLY A 438 -5.84 27.36 -1.40
CA GLY A 438 -4.92 28.48 -1.65
C GLY A 438 -3.44 28.17 -1.39
N GLU A 439 -3.08 26.91 -1.17
CA GLU A 439 -1.70 26.42 -0.97
C GLU A 439 -0.95 26.28 -2.30
N PHE A 440 -0.92 27.35 -3.11
CA PHE A 440 -0.47 27.27 -4.50
C PHE A 440 1.00 26.89 -4.68
N SER A 441 1.89 27.27 -3.76
CA SER A 441 3.30 26.85 -3.81
C SER A 441 3.44 25.34 -3.69
N ARG A 442 2.69 24.72 -2.77
CA ARG A 442 2.67 23.27 -2.58
C ARG A 442 2.08 22.56 -3.80
N ALA A 443 1.00 23.12 -4.37
CA ALA A 443 0.41 22.60 -5.60
C ALA A 443 1.42 22.62 -6.77
N LYS A 444 2.16 23.73 -6.93
CA LYS A 444 3.22 23.86 -7.94
C LYS A 444 4.30 22.79 -7.79
N ASP A 445 4.88 22.64 -6.60
CA ASP A 445 5.97 21.69 -6.36
C ASP A 445 5.56 20.24 -6.70
N ARG A 446 4.31 19.88 -6.36
CA ARG A 446 3.73 18.57 -6.67
C ARG A 446 3.49 18.36 -8.16
N VAL A 447 2.97 19.37 -8.86
CA VAL A 447 2.81 19.34 -10.32
C VAL A 447 4.17 19.20 -11.01
N ASP A 448 5.17 19.96 -10.59
CA ASP A 448 6.53 19.89 -11.13
C ASP A 448 7.15 18.49 -10.95
N ALA A 449 6.92 17.85 -9.80
CA ALA A 449 7.36 16.48 -9.56
C ALA A 449 6.71 15.47 -10.51
N LEU A 450 5.42 15.64 -10.85
CA LEU A 450 4.72 14.80 -11.83
C LEU A 450 5.26 15.02 -13.24
N LEU A 451 5.43 16.27 -13.67
CA LEU A 451 5.91 16.62 -15.01
C LEU A 451 7.39 16.25 -15.22
N LYS A 452 8.23 16.26 -14.17
CA LYS A 452 9.59 15.72 -14.25
C LYS A 452 9.63 14.22 -14.56
N ARG A 453 8.63 13.47 -14.10
CA ARG A 453 8.53 12.03 -14.34
C ARG A 453 7.91 11.72 -15.70
N ASP A 454 6.86 12.45 -16.06
CA ASP A 454 6.18 12.34 -17.34
C ASP A 454 5.78 13.73 -17.84
N PRO A 455 6.60 14.35 -18.70
CA PRO A 455 6.35 15.71 -19.17
C PRO A 455 5.06 15.84 -19.99
N LEU A 456 4.61 14.76 -20.63
CA LEU A 456 3.41 14.77 -21.48
C LEU A 456 2.17 14.29 -20.74
N ASN A 457 2.21 14.19 -19.41
CA ASN A 457 1.07 13.80 -18.61
C ASN A 457 -0.05 14.84 -18.73
N HIS A 458 -1.09 14.50 -19.49
CA HIS A 458 -2.22 15.36 -19.81
C HIS A 458 -2.86 16.02 -18.57
N ARG A 459 -3.05 15.27 -17.48
CA ARG A 459 -3.70 15.80 -16.27
C ARG A 459 -2.77 16.73 -15.50
N ALA A 460 -1.49 16.39 -15.39
CA ALA A 460 -0.50 17.26 -14.75
C ALA A 460 -0.33 18.60 -15.50
N VAL A 461 -0.35 18.58 -16.84
CA VAL A 461 -0.30 19.81 -17.66
C VAL A 461 -1.53 20.69 -17.45
N VAL A 462 -2.72 20.08 -17.35
CA VAL A 462 -3.96 20.79 -17.00
C VAL A 462 -3.83 21.44 -15.62
N LEU A 463 -3.35 20.71 -14.61
CA LEU A 463 -3.15 21.24 -13.27
C LEU A 463 -2.09 22.35 -13.23
N LEU A 464 -1.03 22.25 -14.05
CA LEU A 464 -0.04 23.33 -14.21
C LEU A 464 -0.71 24.62 -14.68
N THR A 465 -1.62 24.54 -15.67
CA THR A 465 -2.34 25.72 -16.14
C THR A 465 -3.25 26.30 -15.06
N ASP A 466 -3.91 25.45 -14.26
CA ASP A 466 -4.78 25.89 -13.16
C ASP A 466 -3.96 26.58 -12.04
N VAL A 467 -2.82 25.99 -11.66
CA VAL A 467 -1.88 26.57 -10.66
C VAL A 467 -1.30 27.89 -11.15
N ALA A 468 -0.86 27.97 -12.41
CA ALA A 468 -0.29 29.19 -12.98
C ALA A 468 -1.32 30.33 -13.01
N LEU A 469 -2.56 30.04 -13.39
CA LEU A 469 -3.65 31.01 -13.38
C LEU A 469 -3.98 31.45 -11.94
N ALA A 470 -4.02 30.54 -10.98
CA ALA A 470 -4.30 30.85 -9.58
C ALA A 470 -3.19 31.68 -8.91
N LEU A 471 -1.92 31.43 -9.23
CA LEU A 471 -0.77 32.22 -8.79
C LEU A 471 -0.65 33.58 -9.52
N GLY A 472 -1.27 33.71 -10.70
CA GLY A 472 -0.96 34.79 -11.64
C GLY A 472 0.46 34.70 -12.22
N ASP A 473 1.15 33.57 -12.07
CA ASP A 473 2.51 33.34 -12.54
C ASP A 473 2.51 32.56 -13.86
N VAL A 474 2.40 33.33 -14.95
CA VAL A 474 2.38 32.80 -16.32
C VAL A 474 3.75 32.26 -16.75
N SER A 475 4.83 32.61 -16.03
CA SER A 475 6.18 32.14 -16.36
C SER A 475 6.29 30.62 -16.28
N LEU A 476 5.50 29.98 -15.40
CA LEU A 476 5.41 28.52 -15.29
C LEU A 476 5.00 27.87 -16.62
N VAL A 477 3.95 28.40 -17.25
CA VAL A 477 3.44 27.89 -18.53
C VAL A 477 4.42 28.22 -19.65
N ARG A 478 5.04 29.41 -19.64
CA ARG A 478 6.07 29.78 -20.63
C ARG A 478 7.26 28.83 -20.60
N ASN A 479 7.78 28.54 -19.41
CA ASN A 479 8.94 27.66 -19.24
C ASN A 479 8.60 26.25 -19.73
N TYR A 480 7.45 25.71 -19.31
CA TYR A 480 6.99 24.40 -19.79
C TYR A 480 6.87 24.35 -21.31
N VAL A 481 6.28 25.37 -21.95
CA VAL A 481 6.13 25.44 -23.41
C VAL A 481 7.48 25.55 -24.12
N ALA A 482 8.41 26.34 -23.59
CA ALA A 482 9.74 26.50 -24.16
C ALA A 482 10.55 25.19 -24.11
N GLU A 483 10.53 24.51 -22.96
CA GLU A 483 11.23 23.24 -22.75
C GLU A 483 10.69 22.10 -23.60
N HIS A 484 9.38 22.07 -23.87
CA HIS A 484 8.70 20.94 -24.53
C HIS A 484 8.18 21.26 -25.93
N SER A 485 8.60 22.38 -26.53
CA SER A 485 8.09 22.91 -27.81
C SER A 485 8.02 21.88 -28.95
N GLY A 486 8.99 20.95 -29.02
CA GLY A 486 9.06 19.89 -30.03
C GLY A 486 8.03 18.75 -29.88
N HIS A 487 7.43 18.61 -28.70
CA HIS A 487 6.50 17.51 -28.37
C HIS A 487 5.06 17.98 -28.12
N LEU A 488 4.81 19.29 -27.97
CA LEU A 488 3.47 19.80 -27.65
C LEU A 488 2.39 19.37 -28.65
N ASN A 489 2.73 19.20 -29.93
CA ASN A 489 1.77 18.77 -30.96
C ASN A 489 1.23 17.34 -30.77
N SER A 490 1.82 16.53 -29.87
CA SER A 490 1.26 15.21 -29.51
C SER A 490 0.14 15.29 -28.46
N LEU A 491 -0.04 16.45 -27.81
CA LEU A 491 -1.11 16.68 -26.84
C LEU A 491 -2.47 16.82 -27.52
N SER A 492 -3.54 16.53 -26.80
CA SER A 492 -4.89 16.68 -27.35
C SER A 492 -5.22 18.16 -27.63
N PRO A 493 -6.09 18.44 -28.63
CA PRO A 493 -6.54 19.81 -28.95
C PRO A 493 -7.04 20.60 -27.74
N THR A 494 -7.74 19.95 -26.81
CA THR A 494 -8.28 20.57 -25.60
C THR A 494 -7.18 21.04 -24.65
N ILE A 495 -6.08 20.29 -24.54
CA ILE A 495 -4.94 20.64 -23.67
C ILE A 495 -4.17 21.80 -24.28
N LEU A 496 -3.91 21.74 -25.60
CA LEU A 496 -3.29 22.83 -26.34
C LEU A 496 -4.06 24.15 -26.18
N ALA A 497 -5.39 24.08 -26.28
CA ALA A 497 -6.27 25.24 -26.05
C ALA A 497 -6.16 25.78 -24.61
N ARG A 498 -6.10 24.90 -23.60
CA ARG A 498 -5.94 25.31 -22.19
C ARG A 498 -4.60 25.99 -21.92
N ILE A 499 -3.51 25.49 -22.50
CA ILE A 499 -2.18 26.13 -22.40
C ILE A 499 -2.25 27.53 -23.03
N ALA A 500 -2.85 27.64 -24.23
CA ALA A 500 -3.01 28.91 -24.92
C ALA A 500 -3.91 29.91 -24.16
N ASP A 501 -4.97 29.41 -23.51
CA ASP A 501 -5.82 30.21 -22.62
C ASP A 501 -5.02 30.76 -21.45
N ALA A 502 -4.18 29.95 -20.80
CA ALA A 502 -3.34 30.39 -19.69
C ALA A 502 -2.34 31.50 -20.11
N LEU A 503 -1.84 31.45 -21.34
CA LEU A 503 -0.96 32.49 -21.90
C LEU A 503 -1.70 33.80 -22.24
N THR A 504 -3.01 33.77 -22.48
CA THR A 504 -3.77 34.93 -23.00
C THR A 504 -4.77 35.54 -22.02
N LEU A 505 -5.29 34.78 -21.05
CA LEU A 505 -6.33 35.23 -20.12
C LEU A 505 -5.82 35.99 -18.88
N HIS A 506 -4.50 36.04 -18.68
CA HIS A 506 -3.92 36.79 -17.58
C HIS A 506 -3.95 38.31 -17.83
N SER A 507 -3.61 39.09 -16.80
CA SER A 507 -3.85 40.54 -16.78
C SER A 507 -3.04 41.35 -17.81
N GLN A 508 -1.88 40.86 -18.27
CA GLN A 508 -0.97 41.61 -19.15
C GLN A 508 -0.22 40.72 -20.18
N PRO A 509 -0.91 40.08 -21.15
CA PRO A 509 -0.28 39.21 -22.14
C PRO A 509 0.69 39.96 -23.04
N THR A 510 1.94 39.50 -23.04
CA THR A 510 3.02 40.01 -23.89
C THR A 510 2.77 39.66 -25.36
N GLN A 511 3.49 40.29 -26.27
CA GLN A 511 3.39 39.94 -27.68
C GLN A 511 3.81 38.49 -27.95
N ASN A 512 4.88 38.03 -27.29
CA ASN A 512 5.37 36.65 -27.40
C ASN A 512 4.32 35.63 -26.90
N ASP A 513 3.59 35.94 -25.81
CA ASP A 513 2.50 35.07 -25.33
C ASP A 513 1.41 34.90 -26.36
N ARG A 514 1.05 35.98 -27.07
CA ARG A 514 0.00 35.95 -28.09
C ARG A 514 0.45 35.16 -29.31
N GLU A 515 1.70 35.32 -29.73
CA GLU A 515 2.28 34.56 -30.84
C GLU A 515 2.32 33.06 -30.52
N GLU A 516 2.72 32.70 -29.31
CA GLU A 516 2.80 31.31 -28.87
C GLU A 516 1.40 30.69 -28.66
N ALA A 517 0.49 31.41 -28.03
CA ALA A 517 -0.91 30.99 -27.91
C ALA A 517 -1.56 30.80 -29.28
N ARG A 518 -1.29 31.68 -30.25
CA ARG A 518 -1.76 31.55 -31.64
C ARG A 518 -1.25 30.25 -32.26
N ARG A 519 0.05 29.93 -32.09
CA ARG A 519 0.64 28.67 -32.57
C ARG A 519 -0.08 27.45 -31.99
N LEU A 520 -0.35 27.47 -30.69
CA LEU A 520 -1.04 26.38 -29.99
C LEU A 520 -2.52 26.24 -30.39
N TYR A 521 -3.26 27.34 -30.53
CA TYR A 521 -4.64 27.30 -31.02
C TYR A 521 -4.73 26.80 -32.47
N LEU A 522 -3.78 27.20 -33.32
CA LEU A 522 -3.71 26.68 -34.70
C LEU A 522 -3.46 25.18 -34.71
N ALA A 523 -2.52 24.68 -33.91
CA ALA A 523 -2.29 23.24 -33.77
C ALA A 523 -3.55 22.51 -33.25
N ALA A 524 -4.22 23.07 -32.24
CA ALA A 524 -5.48 22.50 -31.72
C ALA A 524 -6.60 22.46 -32.78
N SER A 525 -6.70 23.50 -33.61
CA SER A 525 -7.72 23.63 -34.67
C SER A 525 -7.57 22.60 -35.80
N GLN A 526 -6.41 21.95 -35.92
CA GLN A 526 -6.16 20.91 -36.91
C GLN A 526 -6.64 19.52 -36.47
N GLY A 527 -6.88 19.32 -35.16
CA GLY A 527 -7.37 18.06 -34.62
C GLY A 527 -8.89 17.89 -34.69
N TYR A 528 -9.40 16.77 -34.18
CA TYR A 528 -10.84 16.55 -34.02
C TYR A 528 -11.36 17.37 -32.83
N VAL A 529 -12.43 18.14 -33.04
CA VAL A 529 -12.99 19.06 -32.04
C VAL A 529 -14.50 18.90 -31.98
N GLU A 530 -15.04 18.67 -30.79
CA GLU A 530 -16.50 18.66 -30.56
C GLU A 530 -17.10 20.07 -30.66
N GLU A 531 -18.38 20.19 -31.02
CA GLU A 531 -19.10 21.47 -31.21
C GLU A 531 -18.87 22.49 -30.08
N ARG A 532 -18.89 22.03 -28.82
CA ARG A 532 -18.67 22.87 -27.63
C ARG A 532 -17.26 23.48 -27.54
N GLU A 533 -16.26 22.79 -28.09
CA GLU A 533 -14.87 23.21 -28.10
C GLU A 533 -14.55 24.08 -29.31
N VAL A 534 -15.30 23.94 -30.43
CA VAL A 534 -15.16 24.79 -31.63
C VAL A 534 -15.33 26.27 -31.28
N ARG A 535 -16.37 26.59 -30.48
CA ARG A 535 -16.62 27.96 -30.03
C ARG A 535 -15.43 28.53 -29.26
N LYS A 536 -14.88 27.77 -28.31
CA LYS A 536 -13.78 28.20 -27.45
C LYS A 536 -12.50 28.41 -28.25
N LEU A 537 -12.17 27.49 -29.16
CA LEU A 537 -11.00 27.60 -30.04
C LEU A 537 -11.08 28.81 -30.95
N ALA A 538 -12.23 29.06 -31.59
CA ALA A 538 -12.41 30.24 -32.44
C ALA A 538 -12.30 31.55 -31.64
N GLN A 539 -12.87 31.61 -30.44
CA GLN A 539 -12.68 32.75 -29.54
C GLN A 539 -11.22 32.90 -29.09
N GLY A 540 -10.51 31.80 -28.88
CA GLY A 540 -9.08 31.76 -28.56
C GLY A 540 -8.22 32.35 -29.68
N LEU A 541 -8.44 31.91 -30.92
CA LEU A 541 -7.76 32.44 -32.12
C LEU A 541 -7.96 33.95 -32.25
N SER A 542 -9.20 34.43 -32.13
CA SER A 542 -9.48 35.88 -32.13
C SER A 542 -8.79 36.62 -30.97
N ARG A 543 -8.81 36.07 -29.74
CA ARG A 543 -8.11 36.65 -28.58
C ARG A 543 -6.59 36.72 -28.77
N SER A 544 -6.00 35.74 -29.45
CA SER A 544 -4.58 35.75 -29.82
C SER A 544 -4.23 36.78 -30.90
N GLY A 545 -5.24 37.42 -31.50
CA GLY A 545 -5.10 38.48 -32.51
C GLY A 545 -5.24 38.00 -33.95
N ASP A 546 -5.63 36.74 -34.16
CA ASP A 546 -5.80 36.14 -35.48
C ASP A 546 -7.28 35.87 -35.80
N ASP A 547 -8.02 36.95 -36.05
CA ASP A 547 -9.41 36.87 -36.45
C ASP A 547 -9.61 36.16 -37.80
N HIS A 548 -8.60 36.18 -38.69
CA HIS A 548 -8.67 35.48 -39.98
C HIS A 548 -8.67 33.96 -39.78
N ALA A 549 -7.74 33.43 -38.97
CA ALA A 549 -7.73 32.00 -38.67
C ALA A 549 -8.99 31.56 -37.92
N ALA A 550 -9.57 32.42 -37.06
CA ALA A 550 -10.84 32.12 -36.40
C ALA A 550 -11.99 31.94 -37.42
N VAL A 551 -12.10 32.81 -38.42
CA VAL A 551 -13.10 32.70 -39.49
C VAL A 551 -12.83 31.47 -40.36
N GLU A 552 -11.59 31.26 -40.80
CA GLU A 552 -11.23 30.13 -41.65
C GLU A 552 -11.49 28.79 -40.98
N PHE A 553 -11.17 28.68 -39.69
CA PHE A 553 -11.49 27.52 -38.87
C PHE A 553 -12.99 27.27 -38.81
N LEU A 554 -13.81 28.29 -38.49
CA LEU A 554 -15.26 28.16 -38.44
C LEU A 554 -15.87 27.80 -39.81
N ASP A 555 -15.37 28.38 -40.90
CA ASP A 555 -15.82 28.06 -42.25
C ASP A 555 -15.47 26.63 -42.68
N LYS A 556 -14.31 26.11 -42.23
CA LYS A 556 -14.00 24.68 -42.36
C LYS A 556 -15.00 23.83 -41.58
N GLN A 557 -15.25 24.15 -40.31
CA GLN A 557 -16.21 23.39 -39.49
C GLN A 557 -17.63 23.42 -40.07
N PHE A 558 -18.09 24.55 -40.61
CA PHE A 558 -19.39 24.65 -41.29
C PHE A 558 -19.47 23.90 -42.63
N ARG A 559 -18.35 23.57 -43.25
CA ARG A 559 -18.32 22.71 -44.45
C ARG A 559 -18.39 21.23 -44.07
N GLU A 560 -17.67 20.85 -43.02
CA GLU A 560 -17.61 19.48 -42.50
C GLU A 560 -18.90 19.10 -41.75
N HIS A 561 -19.51 20.07 -41.06
CA HIS A 561 -20.73 19.94 -40.25
C HIS A 561 -21.78 20.99 -40.65
N PRO A 562 -22.57 20.77 -41.72
CA PRO A 562 -23.56 21.73 -42.21
C PRO A 562 -24.63 22.11 -41.17
N GLU A 563 -24.94 21.23 -40.23
CA GLU A 563 -25.88 21.43 -39.13
C GLU A 563 -25.48 22.59 -38.21
N TRP A 564 -24.19 22.88 -38.08
CA TRP A 564 -23.67 23.94 -37.20
C TRP A 564 -23.81 25.36 -37.79
N ARG A 565 -24.13 25.49 -39.08
CA ARG A 565 -24.25 26.81 -39.76
C ARG A 565 -25.32 27.71 -39.17
N ASN A 566 -26.30 27.12 -38.51
CA ASN A 566 -27.39 27.85 -37.87
C ASN A 566 -27.20 28.00 -36.36
N ASN A 567 -26.09 27.51 -35.79
CA ASN A 567 -25.83 27.63 -34.36
C ASN A 567 -25.56 29.11 -34.00
N PRO A 568 -26.42 29.77 -33.21
CA PRO A 568 -26.28 31.19 -32.89
C PRO A 568 -24.98 31.55 -32.17
N SER A 569 -24.45 30.62 -31.35
CA SER A 569 -23.21 30.85 -30.61
C SER A 569 -21.98 30.86 -31.53
N LEU A 570 -21.94 30.00 -32.55
CA LEU A 570 -20.83 29.96 -33.50
C LEU A 570 -20.88 31.15 -34.47
N LEU A 571 -22.08 31.52 -34.93
CA LEU A 571 -22.30 32.71 -35.74
C LEU A 571 -21.93 33.99 -34.98
N GLN A 572 -22.25 34.07 -33.68
CA GLN A 572 -21.83 35.18 -32.83
C GLN A 572 -20.30 35.33 -32.77
N VAL A 573 -19.56 34.21 -32.67
CA VAL A 573 -18.10 34.24 -32.65
C VAL A 573 -17.54 34.64 -34.02
N ARG A 574 -18.05 34.06 -35.11
CA ARG A 574 -17.62 34.44 -36.48
C ARG A 574 -17.88 35.91 -36.78
N GLY A 575 -19.06 36.41 -36.41
CA GLY A 575 -19.43 37.81 -36.55
C GLY A 575 -18.51 38.75 -35.78
N ASN A 576 -18.11 38.39 -34.56
CA ASN A 576 -17.13 39.16 -33.79
C ASN A 576 -15.74 39.17 -34.44
N ALA A 577 -15.29 38.03 -34.97
CA ALA A 577 -14.03 37.93 -35.70
C ALA A 577 -14.04 38.84 -36.94
N TYR A 578 -15.13 38.86 -37.72
CA TYR A 578 -15.30 39.80 -38.82
C TYR A 578 -15.25 41.28 -38.38
N ILE A 579 -15.82 41.63 -37.23
CA ILE A 579 -15.68 42.97 -36.65
C ILE A 579 -14.20 43.26 -36.32
N GLY A 580 -13.47 42.28 -35.78
CA GLY A 580 -12.04 42.37 -35.52
C GLY A 580 -11.22 42.65 -36.78
N MET A 581 -11.43 41.86 -37.84
CA MET A 581 -10.82 42.07 -39.17
C MET A 581 -11.14 43.46 -39.73
N ALA A 582 -12.40 43.89 -39.65
CA ALA A 582 -12.81 45.23 -40.10
C ALA A 582 -12.08 46.35 -39.34
N LYS A 583 -11.86 46.21 -38.02
CA LYS A 583 -11.07 47.16 -37.23
C LYS A 583 -9.63 47.23 -37.69
N GLN A 584 -9.01 46.07 -37.99
CA GLN A 584 -7.64 46.02 -38.51
C GLN A 584 -7.56 46.73 -39.88
N CYS A 585 -8.47 46.41 -40.81
CA CYS A 585 -8.54 47.07 -42.12
C CYS A 585 -8.76 48.58 -42.01
N SER A 586 -9.68 49.03 -41.14
CA SER A 586 -9.94 50.45 -40.91
C SER A 586 -8.73 51.18 -40.33
N ARG A 587 -8.03 50.56 -39.37
CA ARG A 587 -6.80 51.11 -38.77
C ARG A 587 -5.69 51.24 -39.82
N THR A 588 -5.49 50.20 -40.63
CA THR A 588 -4.54 50.21 -41.74
C THR A 588 -4.86 51.31 -42.75
N ALA A 589 -6.13 51.47 -43.14
CA ALA A 589 -6.55 52.50 -44.09
C ALA A 589 -6.41 53.94 -43.55
N ARG A 590 -6.66 54.15 -42.26
CA ARG A 590 -6.64 55.48 -41.61
C ARG A 590 -5.24 55.95 -41.22
N PHE A 591 -4.41 55.06 -40.68
CA PHE A 591 -3.17 55.47 -39.99
C PHE A 591 -1.89 55.09 -40.74
N ASN A 592 -1.95 54.23 -41.75
CA ASN A 592 -0.77 53.91 -42.54
C ASN A 592 -0.62 54.89 -43.72
N ASN A 593 0.15 55.95 -43.49
CA ASN A 593 0.39 57.03 -44.47
C ASN A 593 1.28 56.62 -45.66
N GLN A 594 1.95 55.47 -45.57
CA GLN A 594 2.83 54.97 -46.63
C GLN A 594 2.10 54.12 -47.68
N LEU A 595 0.81 53.82 -47.47
CA LEU A 595 0.03 53.00 -48.41
C LEU A 595 -0.43 53.79 -49.64
N PRO A 596 -0.26 53.23 -50.86
CA PRO A 596 -0.84 53.79 -52.08
C PRO A 596 -2.37 53.97 -51.98
N SER A 597 -2.91 54.97 -52.65
CA SER A 597 -4.36 55.26 -52.67
C SER A 597 -5.21 54.05 -53.09
N SER A 598 -4.69 53.18 -53.97
CA SER A 598 -5.34 51.94 -54.39
C SER A 598 -5.37 50.86 -53.29
N ALA A 599 -4.35 50.81 -52.42
CA ALA A 599 -4.30 49.90 -51.28
C ALA A 599 -5.20 50.38 -50.13
N LYS A 600 -5.25 51.70 -49.87
CA LYS A 600 -6.21 52.28 -48.91
C LYS A 600 -7.66 52.04 -49.33
N ARG A 601 -7.95 52.14 -50.63
CA ARG A 601 -9.28 51.84 -51.17
C ARG A 601 -9.66 50.38 -50.97
N ARG A 602 -8.77 49.45 -51.31
CA ARG A 602 -8.95 48.01 -51.06
C ARG A 602 -9.20 47.71 -49.58
N ALA A 603 -8.41 48.27 -48.68
CA ALA A 603 -8.61 48.09 -47.24
C ALA A 603 -9.98 48.60 -46.75
N TRP A 604 -10.48 49.71 -47.30
CA TRP A 604 -11.84 50.18 -47.00
C TRP A 604 -12.93 49.29 -47.58
N ASP A 605 -12.74 48.76 -48.78
CA ASP A 605 -13.70 47.85 -49.41
C ASP A 605 -13.76 46.50 -48.67
N ASP A 606 -12.61 45.95 -48.24
CA ASP A 606 -12.52 44.77 -47.38
C ASP A 606 -13.17 45.01 -46.02
N CYS A 607 -12.92 46.17 -45.39
CA CYS A 607 -13.58 46.57 -44.14
C CYS A 607 -15.12 46.53 -44.25
N ARG A 608 -15.67 47.07 -45.34
CA ARG A 608 -17.13 47.04 -45.58
C ARG A 608 -17.65 45.63 -45.84
N ARG A 609 -16.89 44.81 -46.58
CA ARG A 609 -17.24 43.40 -46.80
C ARG A 609 -17.34 42.67 -45.48
N PHE A 610 -16.32 42.76 -44.63
CA PHE A 610 -16.32 42.11 -43.31
C PHE A 610 -17.44 42.63 -42.40
N LEU A 611 -17.73 43.93 -42.38
CA LEU A 611 -18.87 44.46 -41.61
C LEU A 611 -20.22 43.95 -42.12
N THR A 612 -20.34 43.68 -43.43
CA THR A 612 -21.57 43.12 -44.02
C THR A 612 -21.75 41.66 -43.62
N GLU A 613 -20.69 40.86 -43.68
CA GLU A 613 -20.72 39.46 -43.20
C GLU A 613 -20.95 39.40 -41.69
N ALA A 614 -20.29 40.27 -40.91
CA ALA A 614 -20.53 40.38 -39.46
C ALA A 614 -22.00 40.66 -39.14
N ARG A 615 -22.63 41.57 -39.89
CA ARG A 615 -24.04 41.92 -39.71
C ARG A 615 -24.94 40.73 -39.98
N ARG A 616 -24.71 40.02 -41.08
CA ARG A 616 -25.48 38.84 -41.48
C ARG A 616 -25.43 37.75 -40.39
N ASP A 617 -24.23 37.41 -39.92
CA ASP A 617 -24.05 36.39 -38.90
C ASP A 617 -24.69 36.78 -37.56
N LEU A 618 -24.54 38.04 -37.14
CA LEU A 618 -25.12 38.54 -35.90
C LEU A 618 -26.66 38.67 -35.97
N GLU A 619 -27.22 39.07 -37.12
CA GLU A 619 -28.68 39.08 -37.35
C GLU A 619 -29.25 37.66 -37.23
N GLN A 620 -28.57 36.67 -37.83
CA GLN A 620 -28.98 35.28 -37.74
C GLN A 620 -28.84 34.71 -36.32
N ALA A 621 -27.81 35.14 -35.57
CA ALA A 621 -27.61 34.75 -34.18
C ALA A 621 -28.67 35.31 -33.20
N LEU A 622 -29.49 36.31 -33.60
CA LEU A 622 -30.59 36.81 -32.76
C LEU A 622 -31.73 35.80 -32.58
N SER A 623 -31.75 34.72 -33.38
CA SER A 623 -32.70 33.61 -33.25
C SER A 623 -32.51 32.78 -31.98
N THR A 624 -31.49 33.06 -31.15
CA THR A 624 -31.25 32.35 -29.90
C THR A 624 -32.30 32.63 -28.82
N ASP A 625 -32.60 31.60 -28.03
CA ASP A 625 -33.43 31.65 -26.82
C ASP A 625 -32.61 32.07 -25.57
N ASP A 626 -31.28 32.11 -25.65
CA ASP A 626 -30.41 32.57 -24.56
C ASP A 626 -30.40 34.11 -24.49
N GLN A 627 -31.03 34.64 -23.44
CA GLN A 627 -31.20 36.08 -23.26
C GLN A 627 -29.87 36.83 -23.09
N VAL A 628 -28.86 36.21 -22.45
CA VAL A 628 -27.53 36.82 -22.25
C VAL A 628 -26.80 36.92 -23.58
N LEU A 629 -26.80 35.82 -24.35
CA LEU A 629 -26.22 35.82 -25.68
C LEU A 629 -26.90 36.84 -26.60
N LYS A 630 -28.23 36.94 -26.53
CA LYS A 630 -29.04 37.88 -27.32
C LYS A 630 -28.67 39.34 -27.05
N GLU A 631 -28.42 39.72 -25.80
CA GLU A 631 -27.94 41.06 -25.46
C GLU A 631 -26.54 41.34 -26.01
N ILE A 632 -25.62 40.38 -25.89
CA ILE A 632 -24.26 40.50 -26.43
C ILE A 632 -24.30 40.66 -27.97
N VAL A 633 -25.12 39.85 -28.64
CA VAL A 633 -25.31 39.91 -30.10
C VAL A 633 -25.88 41.27 -30.51
N LYS A 634 -26.93 41.77 -29.83
CA LYS A 634 -27.51 43.10 -30.11
C LYS A 634 -26.46 44.21 -30.01
N LYS A 635 -25.67 44.23 -28.93
CA LYS A 635 -24.62 45.23 -28.73
C LYS A 635 -23.56 45.19 -29.84
N ASN A 636 -23.12 43.99 -30.23
CA ASN A 636 -22.12 43.84 -31.28
C ASN A 636 -22.69 44.18 -32.66
N LEU A 637 -23.97 43.89 -32.89
CA LEU A 637 -24.69 44.24 -34.12
C LEU A 637 -24.85 45.75 -34.26
N GLU A 638 -25.28 46.44 -33.19
CA GLU A 638 -25.35 47.91 -33.15
C GLU A 638 -23.98 48.54 -33.43
N PHE A 639 -22.93 47.99 -32.84
CA PHE A 639 -21.56 48.41 -33.10
C PHE A 639 -21.18 48.23 -34.58
N ALA A 640 -21.45 47.06 -35.17
CA ALA A 640 -21.17 46.79 -36.57
C ALA A 640 -21.93 47.74 -37.51
N ILE A 641 -23.22 47.98 -37.26
CA ILE A 641 -24.06 48.92 -38.03
C ILE A 641 -23.49 50.35 -37.94
N LYS A 642 -23.09 50.78 -36.73
CA LYS A 642 -22.48 52.10 -36.52
C LYS A 642 -21.16 52.24 -37.29
N GLN A 643 -20.30 51.22 -37.26
CA GLN A 643 -19.04 51.22 -38.02
C GLN A 643 -19.28 51.18 -39.54
N GLN A 644 -20.31 50.47 -40.00
CA GLN A 644 -20.68 50.39 -41.40
C GLN A 644 -21.14 51.75 -41.93
N ARG A 645 -21.94 52.50 -41.16
CA ARG A 645 -22.33 53.88 -41.47
C ARG A 645 -21.12 54.82 -41.53
N ALA A 646 -20.18 54.69 -40.59
CA ALA A 646 -18.94 55.49 -40.58
C ALA A 646 -18.05 55.20 -41.79
N ALA A 647 -17.88 53.92 -42.17
CA ALA A 647 -17.13 53.50 -43.36
C ALA A 647 -17.81 53.89 -44.69
N GLY A 648 -19.13 54.13 -44.67
CA GLY A 648 -19.92 54.66 -45.77
C GLY A 648 -19.74 56.18 -45.96
N ALA A 649 -19.77 56.95 -44.87
CA ALA A 649 -19.58 58.41 -44.91
C ALA A 649 -18.18 58.83 -45.42
N ASP A 650 -17.14 58.04 -45.15
CA ASP A 650 -15.79 58.27 -45.71
C ASP A 650 -15.74 58.06 -47.25
N ARG A 651 -16.65 57.24 -47.82
CA ARG A 651 -16.79 57.07 -49.28
C ARG A 651 -17.32 58.34 -49.95
N GLU A 652 -18.29 59.00 -49.31
CA GLU A 652 -18.88 60.24 -49.79
C GLU A 652 -17.89 61.41 -49.71
N ARG A 653 -17.06 61.47 -48.67
CA ARG A 653 -15.96 62.45 -48.58
C ARG A 653 -14.89 62.22 -49.66
N HIS A 654 -14.54 60.97 -49.96
CA HIS A 654 -13.58 60.65 -51.02
C HIS A 654 -14.17 60.73 -52.44
N SER A 655 -15.49 60.57 -52.63
CA SER A 655 -16.14 60.82 -53.93
C SER A 655 -16.33 62.31 -54.19
N GLN A 656 -16.68 63.11 -53.16
CA GLN A 656 -16.77 64.57 -53.27
C GLN A 656 -15.40 65.24 -53.44
N GLY A 657 -14.32 64.68 -52.86
CA GLY A 657 -12.95 65.13 -53.08
C GLY A 657 -12.42 64.91 -54.51
N LYS A 658 -13.05 64.04 -55.30
CA LYS A 658 -12.74 63.86 -56.74
C LYS A 658 -13.53 64.78 -57.67
N SER A 659 -14.49 65.53 -57.14
CA SER A 659 -15.26 66.54 -57.88
C SER A 659 -14.67 67.96 -57.76
N LYS A 660 -13.54 68.11 -57.03
CA LYS A 660 -12.77 69.34 -56.93
C LYS A 660 -11.30 69.08 -57.25
N THR A 661 -11.03 68.76 -58.50
CA THR A 661 -9.76 69.03 -59.22
C THR A 661 -10.09 69.17 -60.68
#